data_AF-A0A1L7VRD6-F1
#
_entry.id   AF-A0A1L7VRD6-F1
#
_cell.length_a   1.000
_cell.length_b   1.000
_cell.length_c   1.000
_cell.angle_alpha   90.00
_cell.angle_beta   90.00
_cell.angle_gamma   90.00
#
_symmetry.space_group_name_H-M   'P 1'
#
loop_
_entity.id
_entity.type
_entity.pdbx_description
1 polymer ?
#
loop_
_entity_poly.entity_id
_entity_poly.type
_entity_poly.pdbx_seq_one_letter_code
_entity_poly.pdbx_strand_id
1 'polypeptide(L)'
;MGLHLSSAWSTPRGWRLITVTLVALTLLLVVPLHRLSDDSPGVYGHLTNYLSHEGAAYDVEEGFVANLNETTTNQILNDKEPAEKNPYDTDSPQYTGEKDKEASASAEKPAGAQHPEDDKKAEDAEDDGAVLEIDHGDSDTPQSTDQIHSEVPKETTKPESSETESQAVQSGEPKSQEDGNKPEEADKEHRPQDNTQPQTGEKKLQADEKASGDEHKPPHSEIKTEESENKHQQGDDKAEDKDKGDKQPDGTKLSDQSQNNNDHKNEDGDSATTSIASEFMPSQTADLDVPSGPLSNWTGVCDGFPNTDGIMLVMKTGATEAFTKLPAHLLTSLQCLDDYLLFSDLDQQIDKYQIYDVLKDVKDDVKKGRKEFDLYKAQTECPIAQQYCTENMKEGWNLDKYKFLHMVEKAWEMRPNKEWYVFAEADTYVFWSNLVWYLRNRVNGTETPYVGSVAMLKGKPFAHGGSGYVIHGDTMRKMVEIPDLAHKYDMMATHECCGDYLMSLAVMETGKKVKQAHPMFNGEKPMTLPFGNNHWCEPLLSMHHMNPEEVSDAWHFEKTRQKKGFIQIREMYHQFWAPQLEAEHDEWDNLSDDVCYIGFGPEAQGKATDHQKGRQKKENEKNAIEQHAHRSKEHCAMVCEAENLDISEDDYYNLKDDKERNEMIRSRYSQKKGNKEWHAGRRCFQWRYHNNVCCIARSFKRGKPRKEQKPEEKWTSGWFVQGINDWIDAKGDCTPKWKD
;
A
#
# COMPACT_ATOMS: atom_id res chain seq x y z
N MET A 1 -28.74 -62.03 28.03
CA MET A 1 -29.49 -62.65 26.92
C MET A 1 -28.67 -62.47 25.65
N GLY A 2 -28.42 -63.53 24.88
CA GLY A 2 -27.75 -63.41 23.57
C GLY A 2 -28.79 -63.20 22.47
N LEU A 3 -28.62 -62.17 21.63
CA LEU A 3 -29.46 -61.93 20.46
C LEU A 3 -28.67 -62.26 19.18
N HIS A 4 -29.10 -63.29 18.47
CA HIS A 4 -28.61 -63.59 17.12
C HIS A 4 -29.08 -62.50 16.14
N LEU A 5 -28.13 -61.79 15.51
CA LEU A 5 -28.39 -60.85 14.40
C LEU A 5 -27.69 -61.29 13.10
N SER A 6 -27.72 -62.60 12.84
CA SER A 6 -27.05 -63.25 11.70
C SER A 6 -27.90 -63.32 10.41
N SER A 7 -28.86 -62.40 10.22
CA SER A 7 -29.80 -62.42 9.08
C SER A 7 -30.12 -61.06 8.44
N ALA A 8 -29.72 -59.93 9.04
CA ALA A 8 -30.01 -58.59 8.50
C ALA A 8 -29.14 -58.19 7.30
N TRP A 9 -27.94 -58.78 7.19
CA TRP A 9 -26.83 -58.30 6.35
C TRP A 9 -26.98 -58.58 4.83
N SER A 10 -27.90 -59.46 4.43
CA SER A 10 -28.04 -59.95 3.05
C SER A 10 -29.23 -59.37 2.27
N THR A 11 -29.91 -58.34 2.79
CA THR A 11 -31.07 -57.72 2.10
C THR A 11 -30.85 -56.23 1.80
N PRO A 12 -31.37 -55.70 0.67
CA PRO A 12 -31.29 -54.26 0.37
C PRO A 12 -31.99 -53.36 1.40
N ARG A 13 -32.96 -53.90 2.16
CA ARG A 13 -33.61 -53.18 3.27
C ARG A 13 -32.71 -53.10 4.51
N GLY A 14 -31.97 -54.17 4.83
CA GLY A 14 -30.96 -54.15 5.89
C GLY A 14 -29.86 -53.13 5.63
N TRP A 15 -29.33 -53.10 4.40
CA TRP A 15 -28.37 -52.09 3.98
C TRP A 15 -28.91 -50.67 4.09
N ARG A 16 -30.11 -50.37 3.58
CA ARG A 16 -30.73 -49.04 3.76
C ARG A 16 -30.88 -48.64 5.22
N LEU A 17 -31.24 -49.58 6.10
CA LEU A 17 -31.33 -49.30 7.53
C LEU A 17 -29.96 -48.94 8.12
N ILE A 18 -28.92 -49.73 7.82
CA ILE A 18 -27.53 -49.47 8.23
C ILE A 18 -27.04 -48.11 7.71
N THR A 19 -27.29 -47.77 6.44
CA THR A 19 -26.91 -46.46 5.87
C THR A 19 -27.61 -45.31 6.59
N VAL A 20 -28.92 -45.41 6.87
CA VAL A 20 -29.66 -44.38 7.60
C VAL A 20 -29.18 -44.27 9.05
N THR A 21 -28.88 -45.39 9.72
CA THR A 21 -28.33 -45.37 11.09
C THR A 21 -26.92 -44.75 11.11
N LEU A 22 -26.06 -45.04 10.13
CA LEU A 22 -24.74 -44.42 10.00
C LEU A 22 -24.83 -42.93 9.71
N VAL A 23 -25.71 -42.50 8.79
CA VAL A 23 -25.94 -41.07 8.50
C VAL A 23 -26.50 -40.32 9.71
N ALA A 24 -27.40 -40.94 10.48
CA ALA A 24 -27.87 -40.37 11.74
C ALA A 24 -26.76 -40.26 12.79
N LEU A 25 -25.86 -41.26 12.87
CA LEU A 25 -24.70 -41.24 13.77
C LEU A 25 -23.65 -40.20 13.36
N THR A 26 -23.36 -40.04 12.06
CA THR A 26 -22.45 -38.97 11.62
C THR A 26 -23.06 -37.60 11.84
N LEU A 27 -24.36 -37.38 11.60
CA LEU A 27 -25.03 -36.12 11.94
C LEU A 27 -24.99 -35.85 13.46
N LEU A 28 -25.22 -36.86 14.31
CA LEU A 28 -25.13 -36.74 15.76
C LEU A 28 -23.70 -36.51 16.31
N LEU A 29 -22.66 -36.81 15.53
CA LEU A 29 -21.25 -36.57 15.91
C LEU A 29 -20.66 -35.31 15.27
N VAL A 30 -21.07 -34.96 14.05
CA VAL A 30 -20.60 -33.76 13.32
C VAL A 30 -21.25 -32.49 13.85
N VAL A 31 -22.54 -32.50 14.24
CA VAL A 31 -23.19 -31.29 14.78
C VAL A 31 -22.55 -30.81 16.10
N PRO A 32 -22.18 -31.67 17.07
CA PRO A 32 -21.38 -31.26 18.22
C PRO A 32 -19.95 -30.82 17.87
N LEU A 33 -19.29 -31.47 16.90
CA LEU A 33 -17.95 -31.07 16.48
C LEU A 33 -17.93 -29.70 15.79
N HIS A 34 -18.97 -29.35 15.03
CA HIS A 34 -19.08 -28.02 14.43
C HIS A 34 -19.24 -26.93 15.50
N ARG A 35 -20.04 -27.19 16.55
CA ARG A 35 -20.15 -26.29 17.72
C ARG A 35 -18.83 -26.14 18.49
N LEU A 36 -18.06 -27.22 18.64
CA LEU A 36 -16.72 -27.16 19.24
C LEU A 36 -15.68 -26.45 18.36
N SER A 37 -15.96 -26.24 17.06
CA SER A 37 -15.15 -25.39 16.19
C SER A 37 -15.50 -23.90 16.30
N ASP A 38 -16.74 -23.57 16.68
CA ASP A 38 -17.19 -22.19 16.89
C ASP A 38 -16.64 -21.62 18.22
N ASP A 39 -16.53 -22.46 19.26
CA ASP A 39 -16.02 -22.09 20.60
C ASP A 39 -14.46 -22.03 20.70
N SER A 40 -13.73 -22.03 19.57
CA SER A 40 -12.26 -21.96 19.53
C SER A 40 -11.75 -20.65 18.88
N PRO A 41 -11.56 -19.56 19.65
CA PRO A 41 -11.21 -18.25 19.10
C PRO A 41 -9.78 -18.16 18.53
N GLY A 42 -8.92 -19.16 18.77
CA GLY A 42 -7.48 -19.10 18.52
C GLY A 42 -7.01 -19.07 17.06
N VAL A 43 -7.91 -19.17 16.07
CA VAL A 43 -7.55 -19.08 14.63
C VAL A 43 -8.30 -17.94 13.96
N TYR A 44 -9.64 -17.95 14.01
CA TYR A 44 -10.44 -16.89 13.39
C TYR A 44 -10.36 -15.55 14.12
N GLY A 45 -10.18 -15.54 15.45
CA GLY A 45 -9.97 -14.31 16.22
C GLY A 45 -8.66 -13.61 15.83
N HIS A 46 -7.60 -14.37 15.59
CA HIS A 46 -6.35 -13.85 15.04
C HIS A 46 -6.54 -13.32 13.62
N LEU A 47 -7.29 -14.01 12.75
CA LEU A 47 -7.55 -13.52 11.39
C LEU A 47 -8.37 -12.20 11.39
N THR A 48 -9.37 -12.05 12.27
CA THR A 48 -10.11 -10.79 12.41
C THR A 48 -9.27 -9.66 13.02
N ASN A 49 -8.34 -9.98 13.94
CA ASN A 49 -7.39 -8.98 14.46
C ASN A 49 -6.37 -8.59 13.37
N TYR A 50 -5.88 -9.53 12.56
CA TYR A 50 -4.96 -9.27 11.45
C TYR A 50 -5.61 -8.33 10.42
N LEU A 51 -6.83 -8.66 9.98
CA LEU A 51 -7.60 -7.86 9.01
C LEU A 51 -8.10 -6.51 9.57
N SER A 52 -8.17 -6.33 10.89
CA SER A 52 -8.49 -5.02 11.50
C SER A 52 -7.25 -4.19 11.86
N HIS A 53 -6.08 -4.82 12.05
CA HIS A 53 -4.80 -4.13 12.15
C HIS A 53 -4.33 -3.59 10.78
N GLU A 54 -4.50 -4.34 9.69
CA GLU A 54 -4.40 -3.78 8.32
C GLU A 54 -5.62 -2.90 7.95
N GLY A 55 -6.70 -2.97 8.74
CA GLY A 55 -7.97 -2.28 8.50
C GLY A 55 -8.03 -0.82 8.96
N ALA A 56 -7.01 -0.36 9.71
CA ALA A 56 -6.84 1.00 10.21
C ALA A 56 -6.49 2.00 9.09
N ALA A 57 -7.45 2.20 8.17
CA ALA A 57 -7.39 3.28 7.21
C ALA A 57 -7.35 4.63 7.94
N TYR A 58 -6.57 5.54 7.37
CA TYR A 58 -6.26 6.86 7.91
C TYR A 58 -7.47 7.80 7.97
N ASP A 59 -8.33 7.64 8.99
CA ASP A 59 -9.13 8.75 9.52
C ASP A 59 -8.20 9.70 10.30
N VAL A 60 -7.29 10.35 9.57
CA VAL A 60 -6.59 11.54 10.04
C VAL A 60 -7.58 12.69 9.95
N GLU A 61 -8.13 13.09 11.11
CA GLU A 61 -8.93 14.31 11.21
C GLU A 61 -8.14 15.50 10.65
N GLU A 62 -8.78 16.22 9.72
CA GLU A 62 -8.36 17.52 9.17
C GLU A 62 -6.90 17.68 8.71
N GLY A 63 -6.61 17.34 7.44
CA GLY A 63 -5.49 18.02 6.75
C GLY A 63 -4.93 17.40 5.46
N PHE A 64 -5.11 16.10 5.22
CA PHE A 64 -4.35 15.42 4.17
C PHE A 64 -4.93 15.60 2.75
N VAL A 65 -4.53 16.69 2.07
CA VAL A 65 -4.76 16.86 0.62
C VAL A 65 -3.55 16.34 -0.16
N ALA A 66 -3.62 15.09 -0.60
CA ALA A 66 -2.82 14.63 -1.73
C ALA A 66 -3.23 15.46 -2.96
N ASN A 67 -2.32 16.26 -3.49
CA ASN A 67 -2.67 17.31 -4.46
C ASN A 67 -2.78 16.73 -5.89
N LEU A 68 -3.86 15.98 -6.14
CA LEU A 68 -4.12 15.19 -7.36
C LEU A 68 -4.49 16.04 -8.60
N ASN A 69 -4.33 17.37 -8.53
CA ASN A 69 -4.55 18.31 -9.63
C ASN A 69 -3.23 18.99 -10.03
N GLU A 70 -2.57 18.53 -11.09
CA GLU A 70 -1.32 19.13 -11.61
C GLU A 70 -1.51 20.50 -12.28
N THR A 71 -2.75 21.01 -12.36
CA THR A 71 -3.13 22.20 -13.13
C THR A 71 -2.68 23.55 -12.55
N THR A 72 -2.18 23.60 -11.31
CA THR A 72 -1.98 24.88 -10.58
C THR A 72 -0.52 25.20 -10.25
N THR A 73 0.46 24.34 -10.58
CA THR A 73 1.88 24.57 -10.22
C THR A 73 2.61 25.50 -11.20
N ASN A 74 2.15 25.60 -12.46
CA ASN A 74 2.83 26.31 -13.55
C ASN A 74 2.71 27.87 -13.53
N GLN A 75 2.32 28.48 -12.41
CA GLN A 75 2.15 29.95 -12.30
C GLN A 75 2.92 30.62 -11.14
N ILE A 76 3.74 29.90 -10.37
CA ILE A 76 4.53 30.49 -9.25
C ILE A 76 6.05 30.21 -9.41
N LEU A 77 6.52 29.99 -10.64
CA LEU A 77 7.95 29.85 -11.00
C LEU A 77 8.30 30.62 -12.27
N ASN A 78 7.94 31.90 -12.32
CA ASN A 78 8.51 32.89 -13.24
C ASN A 78 8.29 34.29 -12.67
N ASP A 79 9.33 34.89 -12.11
CA ASP A 79 9.65 36.29 -12.44
C ASP A 79 11.13 36.61 -12.18
N LYS A 80 11.61 37.72 -12.75
CA LYS A 80 13.05 38.05 -12.85
C LYS A 80 13.47 39.13 -11.86
N GLU A 81 14.76 39.16 -11.54
CA GLU A 81 15.41 40.37 -10.99
C GLU A 81 15.21 41.57 -11.94
N PRO A 82 15.07 42.77 -11.36
CA PRO A 82 16.04 43.82 -11.69
C PRO A 82 16.61 44.53 -10.45
N ALA A 83 17.72 45.23 -10.66
CA ALA A 83 18.58 45.76 -9.60
C ALA A 83 18.20 47.15 -9.03
N GLU A 84 18.73 47.40 -7.83
CA GLU A 84 19.07 48.70 -7.20
C GLU A 84 18.12 49.91 -7.33
N LYS A 85 17.62 50.39 -6.18
CA LYS A 85 17.82 51.78 -5.73
C LYS A 85 17.49 52.03 -4.25
N ASN A 86 18.52 52.43 -3.50
CA ASN A 86 18.46 53.23 -2.27
C ASN A 86 18.67 54.73 -2.64
N PRO A 87 18.59 55.77 -1.75
CA PRO A 87 18.89 55.72 -0.30
C PRO A 87 18.02 56.65 0.62
N TYR A 88 18.55 56.87 1.84
CA TYR A 88 18.12 57.70 2.99
C TYR A 88 17.12 57.03 3.96
N ASP A 89 17.49 56.71 5.22
CA ASP A 89 17.92 57.54 6.39
C ASP A 89 16.77 58.37 7.02
N THR A 90 16.64 58.52 8.35
CA THR A 90 17.67 58.52 9.41
C THR A 90 17.31 57.78 10.74
N ASP A 91 18.34 57.66 11.61
CA ASP A 91 18.35 57.68 13.10
C ASP A 91 17.98 56.46 13.99
N SER A 92 19.02 55.99 14.71
CA SER A 92 19.00 55.33 16.05
C SER A 92 19.57 56.32 17.11
N PRO A 93 19.50 56.13 18.46
CA PRO A 93 20.11 55.03 19.27
C PRO A 93 19.17 54.50 20.40
N GLN A 94 19.42 53.48 21.27
CA GLN A 94 20.52 52.55 21.67
C GLN A 94 20.95 52.71 23.17
N TYR A 95 21.09 51.58 23.91
CA TYR A 95 21.59 51.39 25.31
C TYR A 95 20.73 51.99 26.48
N THR A 96 20.76 51.53 27.74
CA THR A 96 21.51 50.50 28.56
C THR A 96 20.49 49.78 29.49
N GLY A 97 20.64 48.53 30.00
CA GLY A 97 21.56 48.06 31.07
C GLY A 97 21.01 48.37 32.50
N GLU A 98 21.13 47.58 33.58
CA GLU A 98 21.66 46.22 33.87
C GLU A 98 21.29 45.85 35.35
N LYS A 99 21.40 44.56 35.80
CA LYS A 99 21.44 44.09 37.23
C LYS A 99 20.14 44.13 38.08
N ASP A 100 19.92 43.31 39.13
CA ASP A 100 20.64 42.12 39.65
C ASP A 100 19.73 41.19 40.52
N LYS A 101 20.04 39.88 40.51
CA LYS A 101 19.99 38.86 41.61
C LYS A 101 18.74 38.44 42.44
N GLU A 102 18.57 37.11 42.47
CA GLU A 102 18.44 36.18 43.64
C GLU A 102 17.10 35.88 44.38
N ALA A 103 16.67 34.61 44.19
CA ALA A 103 16.36 33.59 45.23
C ALA A 103 14.94 33.45 45.89
N SER A 104 14.28 32.32 45.55
CA SER A 104 13.54 31.34 46.42
C SER A 104 12.69 31.83 47.62
N ALA A 105 11.45 31.35 47.88
CA ALA A 105 11.10 29.94 48.12
C ALA A 105 9.58 29.70 48.39
N SER A 106 9.10 28.50 48.00
CA SER A 106 8.21 27.53 48.71
C SER A 106 6.94 27.90 49.52
N ALA A 107 6.03 26.91 49.57
CA ALA A 107 4.86 26.70 50.47
C ALA A 107 3.53 27.44 50.14
N GLU A 108 2.32 26.92 50.45
CA GLU A 108 1.78 25.54 50.35
C GLU A 108 0.23 25.55 50.40
N LYS A 109 -0.41 24.37 50.28
CA LYS A 109 -1.87 24.06 50.30
C LYS A 109 -2.55 24.32 51.69
N PRO A 110 -3.91 24.28 51.89
CA PRO A 110 -4.87 23.27 51.35
C PRO A 110 -6.35 23.70 51.10
N ALA A 111 -7.23 22.69 50.93
CA ALA A 111 -8.68 22.69 50.63
C ALA A 111 -9.60 23.10 51.83
N GLY A 112 -10.95 23.16 51.76
CA GLY A 112 -11.97 23.00 50.69
C GLY A 112 -13.35 22.50 51.22
N ALA A 113 -14.47 22.74 50.50
CA ALA A 113 -15.86 22.33 50.79
C ALA A 113 -16.74 22.49 49.51
N GLN A 114 -17.55 21.54 49.00
CA GLN A 114 -18.85 20.95 49.43
C GLN A 114 -20.14 21.75 49.05
N HIS A 115 -20.82 21.32 47.97
CA HIS A 115 -22.26 20.96 47.74
C HIS A 115 -23.41 21.50 48.64
N PRO A 116 -24.72 21.40 48.24
CA PRO A 116 -25.35 21.12 46.91
C PRO A 116 -26.64 21.98 46.59
N GLU A 117 -27.35 21.66 45.47
CA GLU A 117 -28.86 21.66 45.31
C GLU A 117 -29.68 22.99 45.46
N ASP A 118 -30.85 23.24 44.81
CA ASP A 118 -31.61 22.51 43.76
C ASP A 118 -32.65 23.38 42.98
N ASP A 119 -33.08 22.89 41.80
CA ASP A 119 -34.44 22.90 41.17
C ASP A 119 -35.27 24.16 40.66
N LYS A 120 -36.06 23.88 39.57
CA LYS A 120 -37.31 24.51 38.99
C LYS A 120 -37.32 25.99 38.45
N LYS A 121 -37.80 26.30 37.21
CA LYS A 121 -39.16 26.25 36.54
C LYS A 121 -40.11 27.41 36.99
N ALA A 122 -40.94 28.08 36.16
CA ALA A 122 -41.17 28.18 34.70
C ALA A 122 -42.15 29.34 34.35
N GLU A 123 -42.44 29.58 33.05
CA GLU A 123 -43.66 30.25 32.49
C GLU A 123 -43.81 31.79 32.83
N ASP A 124 -44.44 32.71 32.07
CA ASP A 124 -45.11 32.72 30.73
C ASP A 124 -45.37 34.17 30.20
N ALA A 125 -45.93 34.29 28.97
CA ALA A 125 -46.80 35.38 28.44
C ALA A 125 -46.26 36.60 27.61
N GLU A 126 -47.19 37.14 26.80
CA GLU A 126 -47.12 38.14 25.68
C GLU A 126 -47.14 39.62 26.20
N ASP A 127 -47.11 40.73 25.44
CA ASP A 127 -47.93 41.18 24.27
C ASP A 127 -47.42 42.54 23.67
N ASP A 128 -48.03 43.02 22.56
CA ASP A 128 -47.94 44.37 21.92
C ASP A 128 -46.57 44.90 21.39
N GLY A 129 -46.46 45.79 20.37
CA GLY A 129 -47.46 46.37 19.46
C GLY A 129 -46.95 47.63 18.70
N ALA A 130 -47.50 47.91 17.50
CA ALA A 130 -47.32 49.12 16.65
C ALA A 130 -45.91 49.44 16.05
N VAL A 131 -45.73 50.26 15.00
CA VAL A 131 -46.35 50.49 13.65
C VAL A 131 -45.62 51.66 12.98
N LEU A 132 -45.31 51.62 11.67
CA LEU A 132 -45.11 52.80 10.80
C LEU A 132 -45.13 52.40 9.31
N GLU A 133 -45.88 53.13 8.48
CA GLU A 133 -45.98 52.98 7.01
C GLU A 133 -45.35 54.20 6.31
N ILE A 134 -44.78 54.06 5.09
CA ILE A 134 -44.96 54.98 3.92
C ILE A 134 -44.73 54.21 2.58
N ASP A 135 -45.80 53.64 2.04
CA ASP A 135 -46.49 54.00 0.76
C ASP A 135 -45.89 53.90 -0.69
N HIS A 136 -46.81 53.63 -1.63
CA HIS A 136 -46.88 53.81 -3.11
C HIS A 136 -46.12 52.91 -4.12
N GLY A 137 -46.86 52.32 -5.09
CA GLY A 137 -46.33 51.65 -6.30
C GLY A 137 -47.30 50.78 -7.14
N ASP A 138 -48.26 51.38 -7.85
CA ASP A 138 -49.17 50.76 -8.88
C ASP A 138 -48.42 50.26 -10.16
N SER A 139 -48.96 49.41 -11.07
CA SER A 139 -50.21 48.61 -11.17
C SER A 139 -50.10 47.55 -12.31
N ASP A 140 -51.19 46.78 -12.52
CA ASP A 140 -51.72 46.23 -13.81
C ASP A 140 -51.97 44.70 -13.92
N THR A 141 -53.25 44.36 -14.18
CA THR A 141 -53.75 43.03 -14.59
C THR A 141 -54.86 43.22 -15.65
N PRO A 142 -55.03 42.30 -16.62
CA PRO A 142 -56.34 41.63 -16.80
C PRO A 142 -56.18 40.12 -17.07
N GLN A 143 -56.85 39.22 -16.33
CA GLN A 143 -58.26 38.79 -16.45
C GLN A 143 -58.62 37.92 -17.69
N SER A 144 -58.89 36.63 -17.44
CA SER A 144 -60.09 35.86 -17.87
C SER A 144 -59.97 34.45 -17.22
N THR A 145 -60.86 33.89 -16.38
CA THR A 145 -62.33 33.69 -16.40
C THR A 145 -62.82 32.96 -17.66
N ASP A 146 -63.66 31.91 -17.62
CA ASP A 146 -64.18 31.11 -16.50
C ASP A 146 -64.83 29.79 -17.03
N GLN A 147 -65.38 28.96 -16.12
CA GLN A 147 -66.33 27.84 -16.38
C GLN A 147 -65.79 26.50 -16.94
N ILE A 148 -66.48 25.35 -16.81
CA ILE A 148 -67.14 24.63 -15.68
C ILE A 148 -67.86 23.37 -16.26
N HIS A 149 -67.90 22.25 -15.50
CA HIS A 149 -68.62 20.98 -15.77
C HIS A 149 -68.20 20.16 -17.02
N SER A 150 -68.48 18.85 -17.15
CA SER A 150 -68.31 17.62 -16.32
C SER A 150 -69.21 16.50 -16.89
N GLU A 151 -68.86 15.22 -16.65
CA GLU A 151 -69.60 13.99 -17.01
C GLU A 151 -69.58 13.62 -18.53
N VAL A 152 -69.05 12.49 -19.04
CA VAL A 152 -69.17 11.04 -18.68
C VAL A 152 -70.62 10.56 -18.93
N PRO A 153 -70.92 9.59 -19.84
CA PRO A 153 -70.49 8.19 -19.64
C PRO A 153 -70.35 7.24 -20.88
N LYS A 154 -69.85 6.01 -20.60
CA LYS A 154 -70.25 4.69 -21.21
C LYS A 154 -69.89 4.41 -22.71
N GLU A 155 -69.72 3.18 -23.19
CA GLU A 155 -69.63 1.82 -22.56
C GLU A 155 -68.95 0.79 -23.50
N THR A 156 -68.40 -0.31 -22.95
CA THR A 156 -68.01 -1.57 -23.66
C THR A 156 -66.92 -1.46 -24.77
N THR A 157 -66.21 -2.53 -25.19
CA THR A 157 -66.45 -3.98 -25.08
C THR A 157 -65.13 -4.78 -24.94
N LYS A 158 -65.18 -5.95 -24.30
CA LYS A 158 -64.17 -7.03 -24.39
C LYS A 158 -64.93 -8.33 -24.75
N PRO A 159 -64.35 -9.21 -25.60
CA PRO A 159 -63.98 -10.55 -25.14
C PRO A 159 -62.60 -10.97 -25.71
N GLU A 160 -61.77 -11.79 -25.03
CA GLU A 160 -61.54 -13.24 -25.26
C GLU A 160 -60.78 -13.59 -26.56
N SER A 161 -60.04 -14.70 -26.68
CA SER A 161 -59.29 -15.55 -25.72
C SER A 161 -58.57 -16.65 -26.52
N SER A 162 -57.34 -17.04 -26.15
CA SER A 162 -56.78 -18.36 -26.50
C SER A 162 -55.49 -18.65 -25.74
N GLU A 163 -55.51 -19.70 -24.92
CA GLU A 163 -54.32 -20.36 -24.38
C GLU A 163 -53.82 -21.42 -25.39
N THR A 164 -52.54 -21.80 -25.34
CA THR A 164 -52.06 -23.18 -25.52
C THR A 164 -50.63 -23.29 -24.97
N GLU A 165 -50.32 -24.38 -24.28
CA GLU A 165 -49.03 -24.60 -23.61
C GLU A 165 -47.96 -25.25 -24.51
N SER A 166 -46.69 -25.02 -24.14
CA SER A 166 -45.54 -25.95 -24.13
C SER A 166 -45.29 -26.93 -25.30
N GLN A 167 -44.01 -27.03 -25.69
CA GLN A 167 -43.20 -28.24 -25.40
C GLN A 167 -41.70 -27.98 -25.59
N ALA A 168 -40.85 -28.83 -25.01
CA ALA A 168 -39.39 -28.75 -25.08
C ALA A 168 -38.79 -30.09 -25.53
N VAL A 169 -37.72 -30.05 -26.34
CA VAL A 169 -36.90 -31.21 -26.76
C VAL A 169 -35.42 -30.80 -26.74
N GLN A 170 -34.53 -31.78 -26.58
CA GLN A 170 -33.12 -31.63 -26.21
C GLN A 170 -32.14 -31.74 -27.39
N SER A 171 -30.85 -31.48 -27.07
CA SER A 171 -29.63 -32.10 -27.64
C SER A 171 -29.07 -31.58 -28.98
N GLY A 172 -27.73 -31.58 -29.08
CA GLY A 172 -27.00 -31.21 -30.30
C GLY A 172 -25.56 -30.72 -30.07
N GLU A 173 -24.65 -31.58 -29.62
CA GLU A 173 -23.20 -31.38 -29.86
C GLU A 173 -22.90 -31.80 -31.31
N PRO A 174 -21.91 -31.18 -31.99
CA PRO A 174 -20.81 -32.02 -32.49
C PRO A 174 -19.42 -31.36 -32.44
N LYS A 175 -18.38 -32.20 -32.50
CA LYS A 175 -16.99 -31.81 -32.67
C LYS A 175 -16.52 -31.96 -34.12
N SER A 176 -15.40 -31.29 -34.40
CA SER A 176 -14.33 -31.66 -35.34
C SER A 176 -14.67 -31.88 -36.81
N GLN A 177 -14.01 -31.10 -37.67
CA GLN A 177 -13.30 -31.68 -38.82
C GLN A 177 -12.05 -30.84 -39.14
N GLU A 178 -10.93 -31.53 -39.36
CA GLU A 178 -9.77 -30.96 -40.05
C GLU A 178 -9.97 -31.14 -41.56
N ASP A 179 -9.48 -30.19 -42.36
CA ASP A 179 -8.82 -30.51 -43.63
C ASP A 179 -7.95 -29.30 -44.05
N GLY A 180 -6.79 -29.56 -44.64
CA GLY A 180 -5.82 -28.52 -44.99
C GLY A 180 -5.43 -28.54 -46.45
N ASN A 181 -4.96 -27.40 -46.98
CA ASN A 181 -4.09 -27.40 -48.16
C ASN A 181 -3.31 -26.08 -48.33
N LYS A 182 -2.07 -26.20 -48.80
CA LYS A 182 -1.21 -25.12 -49.30
C LYS A 182 -0.44 -25.66 -50.51
N PRO A 183 -0.49 -24.95 -51.65
CA PRO A 183 0.74 -24.40 -52.25
C PRO A 183 0.60 -22.86 -52.38
N GLU A 184 1.53 -22.08 -52.91
CA GLU A 184 2.78 -22.39 -53.63
C GLU A 184 3.89 -21.37 -53.25
N GLU A 185 4.72 -20.96 -54.21
CA GLU A 185 5.81 -19.98 -54.14
C GLU A 185 5.94 -19.24 -55.49
N ALA A 186 6.53 -18.03 -55.51
CA ALA A 186 7.20 -17.46 -56.69
C ALA A 186 8.06 -16.23 -56.32
N ASP A 187 9.30 -16.16 -56.81
CA ASP A 187 10.22 -15.02 -56.61
C ASP A 187 9.81 -13.77 -57.41
N LYS A 188 10.23 -12.57 -56.95
CA LYS A 188 11.33 -11.85 -57.65
C LYS A 188 11.93 -10.64 -56.92
N GLU A 189 13.08 -10.28 -57.48
CA GLU A 189 14.15 -9.44 -56.94
C GLU A 189 14.09 -7.98 -57.45
N HIS A 190 15.05 -7.17 -56.98
CA HIS A 190 15.70 -6.04 -57.65
C HIS A 190 15.30 -4.58 -57.35
N ARG A 191 16.35 -3.75 -57.44
CA ARG A 191 16.53 -2.33 -57.05
C ARG A 191 16.35 -1.39 -58.27
N PRO A 192 16.06 -0.09 -58.11
CA PRO A 192 17.11 0.95 -58.16
C PRO A 192 16.80 2.13 -57.16
N GLN A 193 17.66 3.04 -56.67
CA GLN A 193 18.59 4.02 -57.30
C GLN A 193 17.98 4.86 -58.45
N ASP A 194 18.23 6.16 -58.62
CA ASP A 194 18.83 7.24 -57.81
C ASP A 194 18.52 8.56 -58.58
N ASN A 195 18.35 9.74 -57.92
CA ASN A 195 18.84 11.05 -58.44
C ASN A 195 18.46 12.36 -57.69
N THR A 196 19.45 13.26 -57.64
CA THR A 196 19.39 14.74 -57.85
C THR A 196 18.84 15.68 -56.75
N GLN A 197 19.77 16.21 -55.94
CA GLN A 197 19.81 17.58 -55.34
C GLN A 197 20.15 18.66 -56.42
N PRO A 198 20.35 19.99 -56.22
CA PRO A 198 21.02 20.66 -55.08
C PRO A 198 20.55 22.13 -54.74
N GLN A 199 21.44 22.88 -54.06
CA GLN A 199 21.46 24.34 -53.75
C GLN A 199 20.83 24.79 -52.42
N THR A 200 21.43 25.67 -51.60
CA THR A 200 22.83 26.19 -51.49
C THR A 200 23.02 26.86 -50.12
N GLY A 201 24.23 26.87 -49.54
CA GLY A 201 24.57 27.84 -48.48
C GLY A 201 25.59 27.40 -47.42
N GLU A 202 26.89 27.45 -47.73
CA GLU A 202 27.94 27.38 -46.70
C GLU A 202 28.34 28.78 -46.21
N LYS A 203 28.82 28.87 -44.96
CA LYS A 203 30.09 29.59 -44.71
C LYS A 203 30.84 29.07 -43.48
N LYS A 204 32.17 29.05 -43.61
CA LYS A 204 33.18 28.52 -42.67
C LYS A 204 34.30 29.56 -42.56
N LEU A 205 34.97 29.68 -41.41
CA LEU A 205 36.26 30.37 -41.32
C LEU A 205 37.17 29.76 -40.24
N GLN A 206 38.44 29.60 -40.62
CA GLN A 206 39.65 29.38 -39.82
C GLN A 206 40.48 30.69 -39.92
N ALA A 207 41.56 30.99 -39.20
CA ALA A 207 42.24 30.51 -37.99
C ALA A 207 43.13 31.69 -37.51
N ASP A 208 44.09 31.50 -36.59
CA ASP A 208 45.44 32.10 -36.69
C ASP A 208 46.43 31.54 -35.63
N GLU A 209 47.72 31.77 -35.84
CA GLU A 209 48.84 31.17 -35.08
C GLU A 209 49.46 32.09 -34.00
N LYS A 210 50.12 31.51 -32.98
CA LYS A 210 51.54 31.79 -32.64
C LYS A 210 52.12 30.85 -31.58
N ALA A 211 53.45 30.90 -31.41
CA ALA A 211 54.24 29.85 -30.75
C ALA A 211 55.27 30.34 -29.72
N SER A 212 55.48 29.53 -28.67
CA SER A 212 56.73 29.26 -27.92
C SER A 212 56.42 28.09 -26.96
N GLY A 213 57.29 27.15 -26.60
CA GLY A 213 58.71 26.97 -26.97
C GLY A 213 59.60 26.98 -25.73
N ASP A 214 59.90 25.80 -25.16
CA ASP A 214 61.15 25.49 -24.44
C ASP A 214 61.32 23.97 -24.20
N GLU A 215 62.52 23.54 -23.81
CA GLU A 215 62.99 22.14 -23.87
C GLU A 215 63.06 21.40 -22.51
N HIS A 216 62.87 20.07 -22.48
CA HIS A 216 63.93 19.10 -22.12
C HIS A 216 63.54 17.61 -22.32
N LYS A 217 64.52 16.70 -22.45
CA LYS A 217 64.35 15.26 -22.72
C LYS A 217 65.42 14.39 -21.94
N PRO A 218 65.66 13.10 -22.26
CA PRO A 218 65.53 11.91 -21.36
C PRO A 218 66.88 11.42 -20.77
N PRO A 219 67.03 10.17 -20.24
CA PRO A 219 67.17 8.90 -21.02
C PRO A 219 66.18 7.77 -20.60
N HIS A 220 65.73 6.83 -21.46
CA HIS A 220 66.35 5.54 -21.94
C HIS A 220 66.62 4.50 -20.80
N SER A 221 66.52 3.15 -20.94
CA SER A 221 66.47 2.17 -22.06
C SER A 221 65.86 0.81 -21.58
N GLU A 222 64.93 0.08 -22.25
CA GLU A 222 65.06 -0.93 -23.35
C GLU A 222 64.85 -2.44 -22.99
N ILE A 223 63.79 -3.05 -23.57
CA ILE A 223 63.64 -4.38 -24.26
C ILE A 223 63.94 -5.75 -23.55
N LYS A 224 63.03 -6.73 -23.81
CA LYS A 224 63.08 -8.25 -23.79
C LYS A 224 62.16 -8.90 -22.73
N THR A 225 61.25 -9.87 -23.01
CA THR A 225 61.30 -11.22 -23.65
C THR A 225 62.17 -12.23 -22.89
N GLU A 226 61.79 -13.48 -22.60
CA GLU A 226 60.61 -14.31 -22.98
C GLU A 226 60.34 -15.46 -21.96
N GLU A 227 59.60 -16.52 -22.35
CA GLU A 227 59.05 -17.66 -21.57
C GLU A 227 60.01 -18.52 -20.70
N SER A 228 59.48 -19.32 -19.74
CA SER A 228 59.52 -20.83 -19.74
C SER A 228 59.15 -21.50 -18.39
N GLU A 229 59.11 -22.85 -18.37
CA GLU A 229 58.45 -23.73 -17.37
C GLU A 229 59.37 -24.37 -16.28
N ASN A 230 58.76 -25.03 -15.26
CA ASN A 230 59.05 -26.38 -14.67
C ASN A 230 59.01 -26.45 -13.11
N LYS A 231 58.91 -27.61 -12.38
CA LYS A 231 58.19 -28.92 -12.53
C LYS A 231 58.56 -29.91 -11.37
N HIS A 232 57.58 -30.63 -10.78
CA HIS A 232 57.73 -31.90 -9.98
C HIS A 232 58.60 -31.84 -8.66
N GLN A 233 58.72 -32.81 -7.72
CA GLN A 233 58.16 -34.13 -7.26
C GLN A 233 58.76 -34.40 -5.82
N GLN A 234 58.45 -35.38 -4.94
CA GLN A 234 57.32 -36.30 -4.64
C GLN A 234 57.63 -37.13 -3.35
N GLY A 235 56.61 -37.56 -2.57
CA GLY A 235 56.67 -38.63 -1.55
C GLY A 235 57.17 -38.22 -0.15
N ASP A 236 57.15 -39.04 0.91
CA ASP A 236 56.31 -40.24 1.26
C ASP A 236 56.63 -40.69 2.72
N ASP A 237 55.87 -41.67 3.27
CA ASP A 237 56.14 -42.51 4.47
C ASP A 237 56.07 -41.98 5.95
N LYS A 238 55.00 -42.39 6.65
CA LYS A 238 54.89 -43.23 7.89
C LYS A 238 55.69 -42.98 9.22
N ALA A 239 54.89 -42.77 10.28
CA ALA A 239 54.70 -43.62 11.50
C ALA A 239 55.60 -43.57 12.78
N GLU A 240 54.88 -43.66 13.93
CA GLU A 240 55.14 -44.40 15.20
C GLU A 240 56.12 -43.92 16.33
N ASP A 241 55.51 -43.48 17.47
CA ASP A 241 55.49 -44.18 18.81
C ASP A 241 56.33 -43.68 20.04
N LYS A 242 55.76 -43.89 21.26
CA LYS A 242 56.29 -43.85 22.67
C LYS A 242 56.79 -42.52 23.32
N ASP A 243 56.82 -42.30 24.66
CA ASP A 243 56.19 -42.87 25.90
C ASP A 243 56.65 -42.14 27.21
N LYS A 244 55.87 -42.20 28.33
CA LYS A 244 56.09 -41.65 29.71
C LYS A 244 56.23 -40.11 29.87
N GLY A 245 56.03 -39.44 31.02
CA GLY A 245 55.65 -39.75 32.43
C GLY A 245 55.78 -38.45 33.29
N ASP A 246 55.60 -38.32 34.63
CA ASP A 246 55.14 -39.18 35.74
C ASP A 246 54.94 -38.31 37.05
N LYS A 247 54.19 -38.80 38.06
CA LYS A 247 54.11 -38.41 39.52
C LYS A 247 53.24 -37.25 40.08
N GLN A 248 52.76 -37.53 41.31
CA GLN A 248 52.05 -36.71 42.32
C GLN A 248 53.00 -36.44 43.55
N PRO A 249 52.66 -35.64 44.59
CA PRO A 249 51.96 -36.18 45.79
C PRO A 249 51.09 -35.18 46.65
N ASP A 250 50.29 -35.78 47.56
CA ASP A 250 49.63 -35.36 48.84
C ASP A 250 49.55 -33.90 49.39
N GLY A 251 48.54 -33.51 50.22
CA GLY A 251 47.31 -34.21 50.66
C GLY A 251 46.76 -33.82 52.06
N THR A 252 45.60 -34.41 52.47
CA THR A 252 45.05 -34.53 53.87
C THR A 252 44.45 -33.27 54.57
N LYS A 253 43.39 -33.26 55.42
CA LYS A 253 42.21 -34.15 55.76
C LYS A 253 41.24 -33.43 56.76
N LEU A 254 39.91 -33.73 56.70
CA LEU A 254 38.88 -33.76 57.80
C LEU A 254 38.51 -32.44 58.55
N SER A 255 37.33 -32.24 59.17
CA SER A 255 36.00 -32.92 59.18
C SER A 255 34.87 -31.83 59.19
N ASP A 256 33.54 -32.04 59.26
CA ASP A 256 32.71 -33.14 59.81
C ASP A 256 31.30 -33.25 59.16
N GLN A 257 30.47 -34.17 59.68
CA GLN A 257 29.13 -34.58 59.21
C GLN A 257 28.02 -33.54 59.55
N SER A 258 26.73 -33.65 59.14
CA SER A 258 25.88 -34.73 58.61
C SER A 258 24.67 -34.06 57.86
N GLN A 259 23.63 -34.65 57.24
CA GLN A 259 23.05 -36.01 56.98
C GLN A 259 21.91 -35.79 55.92
N ASN A 260 21.14 -36.73 55.35
CA ASN A 260 21.08 -38.19 55.26
C ASN A 260 20.30 -38.59 53.98
N ASN A 261 20.45 -39.82 53.46
CA ASN A 261 19.37 -40.64 52.87
C ASN A 261 19.89 -42.06 52.56
N ASN A 262 19.15 -43.08 53.01
CA ASN A 262 19.38 -44.50 52.68
C ASN A 262 18.21 -45.01 51.83
N ASP A 263 18.42 -46.04 51.00
CA ASP A 263 18.08 -47.43 51.35
C ASP A 263 18.16 -48.40 50.15
N HIS A 264 18.97 -49.46 50.25
CA HIS A 264 18.53 -50.86 50.36
C HIS A 264 19.66 -51.88 50.08
N LYS A 265 19.36 -53.16 50.34
CA LYS A 265 20.33 -54.27 50.37
C LYS A 265 19.71 -55.59 49.89
N ASN A 266 20.55 -56.43 49.25
CA ASN A 266 20.56 -57.91 49.22
C ASN A 266 19.32 -58.63 48.62
N GLU A 267 19.49 -59.35 47.49
CA GLU A 267 19.73 -60.82 47.36
C GLU A 267 18.39 -61.60 47.18
N ASP A 268 18.23 -62.61 46.33
CA ASP A 268 19.14 -63.34 45.41
C ASP A 268 18.33 -64.00 44.26
N GLY A 269 18.98 -64.48 43.18
CA GLY A 269 18.43 -65.57 42.33
C GLY A 269 18.60 -65.47 40.79
N ASP A 270 19.57 -66.21 40.25
CA ASP A 270 19.70 -66.76 38.88
C ASP A 270 19.00 -66.11 37.66
N SER A 271 19.79 -65.61 36.71
CA SER A 271 20.31 -66.44 35.61
C SER A 271 21.20 -65.63 34.63
N ALA A 272 22.06 -66.31 33.86
CA ALA A 272 23.13 -65.66 33.08
C ALA A 272 22.65 -65.02 31.77
N THR A 273 23.02 -63.75 31.56
CA THR A 273 22.89 -63.03 30.29
C THR A 273 24.02 -63.39 29.32
N THR A 274 23.71 -64.12 28.26
CA THR A 274 24.62 -64.29 27.11
C THR A 274 24.53 -63.06 26.21
N SER A 275 25.66 -62.38 25.96
CA SER A 275 25.71 -61.25 25.02
C SER A 275 25.64 -61.73 23.57
N ILE A 276 24.47 -61.58 22.94
CA ILE A 276 24.30 -61.68 21.49
C ILE A 276 24.04 -60.27 20.95
N ALA A 277 25.00 -59.74 20.18
CA ALA A 277 24.76 -58.55 19.38
C ALA A 277 23.79 -58.93 18.25
N SER A 278 22.57 -58.41 18.28
CA SER A 278 21.67 -58.43 17.14
C SER A 278 21.80 -57.11 16.41
N GLU A 279 22.29 -57.15 15.17
CA GLU A 279 22.35 -55.98 14.31
C GLU A 279 20.93 -55.44 14.08
N PHE A 280 20.65 -54.22 14.54
CA PHE A 280 19.40 -53.55 14.20
C PHE A 280 19.54 -52.93 12.81
N MET A 281 19.46 -53.79 11.79
CA MET A 281 19.42 -53.35 10.39
C MET A 281 18.32 -52.30 10.25
N PRO A 282 18.62 -51.07 9.80
CA PRO A 282 17.57 -50.11 9.50
C PRO A 282 16.71 -50.73 8.41
N SER A 283 15.41 -50.89 8.68
CA SER A 283 14.45 -51.21 7.62
C SER A 283 14.67 -50.22 6.50
N GLN A 284 14.80 -50.70 5.27
CA GLN A 284 14.95 -49.84 4.11
C GLN A 284 13.90 -48.75 4.20
N THR A 285 14.34 -47.50 4.23
CA THR A 285 13.45 -46.37 3.99
C THR A 285 12.85 -46.64 2.63
N ALA A 286 11.53 -46.87 2.57
CA ALA A 286 10.83 -46.63 1.33
C ALA A 286 11.12 -45.17 1.02
N ASP A 287 11.87 -44.93 -0.06
CA ASP A 287 12.13 -43.58 -0.53
C ASP A 287 10.75 -42.97 -0.81
N LEU A 288 10.32 -42.12 0.10
CA LEU A 288 9.21 -41.23 -0.15
C LEU A 288 9.74 -40.31 -1.24
N ASP A 289 9.30 -40.56 -2.47
CA ASP A 289 9.28 -39.61 -3.57
C ASP A 289 8.42 -38.41 -3.13
N VAL A 290 8.95 -37.62 -2.18
CA VAL A 290 8.61 -36.22 -1.99
C VAL A 290 8.86 -35.61 -3.35
N PRO A 291 7.82 -35.20 -4.09
CA PRO A 291 8.03 -34.68 -5.42
C PRO A 291 9.01 -33.51 -5.31
N SER A 292 10.10 -33.56 -6.06
CA SER A 292 11.05 -32.45 -6.16
C SER A 292 10.32 -31.25 -6.75
N GLY A 293 9.67 -30.48 -5.88
CA GLY A 293 9.02 -29.24 -6.24
C GLY A 293 10.04 -28.29 -6.88
N PRO A 294 9.59 -27.26 -7.60
CA PRO A 294 10.47 -26.40 -8.40
C PRO A 294 11.53 -25.59 -7.62
N LEU A 295 11.69 -25.85 -6.32
CA LEU A 295 12.78 -25.38 -5.47
C LEU A 295 14.18 -25.82 -5.95
N SER A 296 14.31 -26.93 -6.69
CA SER A 296 15.61 -27.42 -7.17
C SER A 296 16.12 -26.76 -8.46
N ASN A 297 15.35 -25.84 -9.07
CA ASN A 297 15.67 -25.22 -10.37
C ASN A 297 15.80 -23.68 -10.32
N TRP A 298 15.98 -23.10 -9.14
CA TRP A 298 16.21 -21.65 -8.96
C TRP A 298 17.63 -21.17 -9.37
N THR A 299 18.24 -21.78 -10.38
CA THR A 299 19.39 -21.16 -11.05
C THR A 299 18.89 -19.94 -11.83
N GLY A 300 19.26 -18.73 -11.38
CA GLY A 300 18.86 -17.48 -12.03
C GLY A 300 17.76 -16.67 -11.31
N VAL A 301 17.55 -16.85 -9.99
CA VAL A 301 16.64 -15.97 -9.19
C VAL A 301 16.88 -14.48 -9.49
N CYS A 302 18.14 -14.09 -9.58
CA CYS A 302 18.59 -12.71 -9.80
C CYS A 302 18.90 -12.37 -11.25
N ASP A 303 18.55 -13.23 -12.21
CA ASP A 303 18.72 -12.93 -13.63
C ASP A 303 17.91 -11.69 -14.00
N GLY A 304 18.55 -10.78 -14.74
CA GLY A 304 17.99 -9.48 -15.12
C GLY A 304 17.82 -8.48 -13.98
N PHE A 305 18.22 -8.80 -12.74
CA PHE A 305 18.24 -7.82 -11.65
C PHE A 305 19.26 -6.70 -11.96
N PRO A 306 18.95 -5.43 -11.72
CA PRO A 306 19.85 -4.34 -12.07
C PRO A 306 21.08 -4.32 -11.17
N ASN A 307 22.24 -3.97 -11.74
CA ASN A 307 23.41 -3.58 -10.97
C ASN A 307 23.06 -2.41 -10.02
N THR A 308 23.34 -2.54 -8.73
CA THR A 308 23.06 -1.51 -7.69
C THR A 308 24.30 -0.76 -7.20
N ASP A 309 25.38 -0.71 -7.98
CA ASP A 309 26.58 0.06 -7.63
C ASP A 309 26.25 1.52 -7.30
N GLY A 310 26.84 2.02 -6.21
CA GLY A 310 26.58 3.36 -5.67
C GLY A 310 25.30 3.48 -4.84
N ILE A 311 24.42 2.49 -4.85
CA ILE A 311 23.11 2.53 -4.18
C ILE A 311 23.16 1.76 -2.84
N MET A 312 22.43 2.22 -1.84
CA MET A 312 22.32 1.62 -0.51
C MET A 312 20.86 1.60 -0.06
N LEU A 313 20.32 0.40 0.22
CA LEU A 313 19.00 0.25 0.81
C LEU A 313 19.06 0.38 2.34
N VAL A 314 18.18 1.22 2.88
CA VAL A 314 17.90 1.36 4.31
C VAL A 314 16.42 0.98 4.52
N MET A 315 16.17 -0.21 5.07
CA MET A 315 14.83 -0.73 5.29
C MET A 315 14.43 -0.62 6.77
N LYS A 316 13.33 0.10 7.04
CA LYS A 316 12.76 0.34 8.38
C LYS A 316 11.69 -0.71 8.73
N THR A 317 11.63 -1.14 9.99
CA THR A 317 10.50 -1.92 10.54
C THR A 317 10.30 -1.62 12.04
N GLY A 318 9.20 -2.06 12.64
CA GLY A 318 9.05 -2.19 14.10
C GLY A 318 9.42 -3.59 14.61
N ALA A 319 9.98 -3.71 15.81
CA ALA A 319 10.42 -5.00 16.35
C ALA A 319 9.26 -5.96 16.70
N THR A 320 8.03 -5.43 16.72
CA THR A 320 6.76 -6.17 16.84
C THR A 320 6.28 -6.80 15.53
N GLU A 321 6.75 -6.32 14.38
CA GLU A 321 6.33 -6.72 13.03
C GLU A 321 7.49 -7.31 12.19
N ALA A 322 8.74 -7.15 12.62
CA ALA A 322 9.93 -7.57 11.90
C ALA A 322 9.88 -9.03 11.42
N PHE A 323 9.49 -9.96 12.31
CA PHE A 323 9.33 -11.39 12.01
C PHE A 323 8.13 -11.70 11.09
N THR A 324 7.20 -10.77 10.91
CA THR A 324 6.03 -10.90 10.02
C THR A 324 6.33 -10.33 8.64
N LYS A 325 6.95 -9.14 8.57
CA LYS A 325 7.14 -8.39 7.32
C LYS A 325 8.48 -8.66 6.62
N LEU A 326 9.61 -8.66 7.34
CA LEU A 326 10.93 -8.80 6.71
C LEU A 326 11.14 -10.13 5.96
N PRO A 327 10.65 -11.31 6.41
CA PRO A 327 10.86 -12.55 5.68
C PRO A 327 10.38 -12.53 4.22
N ALA A 328 9.30 -11.80 3.91
CA ALA A 328 8.83 -11.66 2.54
C ALA A 328 9.85 -10.94 1.64
N HIS A 329 10.51 -9.89 2.14
CA HIS A 329 11.58 -9.19 1.43
C HIS A 329 12.86 -10.02 1.32
N LEU A 330 13.25 -10.68 2.42
CA LEU A 330 14.42 -11.56 2.52
C LEU A 330 14.33 -12.81 1.62
N LEU A 331 13.11 -13.25 1.28
CA LEU A 331 12.83 -14.34 0.35
C LEU A 331 12.46 -13.86 -1.08
N THR A 332 12.47 -12.55 -1.34
CA THR A 332 12.20 -11.96 -2.66
C THR A 332 13.37 -11.10 -3.12
N SER A 333 13.19 -9.78 -3.26
CA SER A 333 14.15 -8.88 -3.92
C SER A 333 15.47 -8.70 -3.19
N LEU A 334 15.49 -8.84 -1.85
CA LEU A 334 16.72 -8.68 -1.06
C LEU A 334 17.72 -9.83 -1.27
N GLN A 335 17.30 -10.96 -1.86
CA GLN A 335 18.23 -12.03 -2.27
C GLN A 335 19.18 -11.59 -3.38
N CYS A 336 18.89 -10.48 -4.07
CA CYS A 336 19.64 -9.98 -5.22
C CYS A 336 20.39 -8.66 -4.95
N LEU A 337 20.45 -8.24 -3.68
CA LEU A 337 21.25 -7.09 -3.23
C LEU A 337 22.49 -7.58 -2.46
N ASP A 338 23.67 -7.11 -2.86
CA ASP A 338 24.93 -7.49 -2.20
C ASP A 338 25.09 -6.87 -0.80
N ASP A 339 24.43 -5.73 -0.53
CA ASP A 339 24.64 -4.91 0.67
C ASP A 339 23.40 -4.05 0.98
N TYR A 340 22.84 -4.18 2.18
CA TYR A 340 21.69 -3.40 2.67
C TYR A 340 21.68 -3.31 4.21
N LEU A 341 20.91 -2.37 4.75
CA LEU A 341 20.76 -2.12 6.18
C LEU A 341 19.29 -2.35 6.61
N LEU A 342 19.09 -3.11 7.68
CA LEU A 342 17.79 -3.36 8.31
C LEU A 342 17.75 -2.64 9.67
N PHE A 343 16.81 -1.72 9.88
CA PHE A 343 16.75 -0.85 11.07
C PHE A 343 15.39 -0.93 11.77
N SER A 344 15.42 -0.90 13.12
CA SER A 344 14.22 -1.01 13.94
C SER A 344 14.35 -0.33 15.32
N ASP A 345 13.33 -0.49 16.15
CA ASP A 345 13.25 -0.06 17.55
C ASP A 345 13.74 -1.12 18.55
N LEU A 346 14.47 -2.15 18.07
CA LEU A 346 15.16 -3.14 18.89
C LEU A 346 16.28 -3.82 18.08
N ASP A 347 17.40 -4.16 18.72
CA ASP A 347 18.42 -5.03 18.12
C ASP A 347 17.86 -6.47 18.03
N GLN A 348 17.63 -6.97 16.81
CA GLN A 348 17.02 -8.28 16.52
C GLN A 348 17.80 -9.06 15.46
N GLN A 349 17.61 -10.39 15.42
CA GLN A 349 18.26 -11.27 14.47
C GLN A 349 17.23 -12.22 13.83
N ILE A 350 17.20 -12.28 12.50
CA ILE A 350 16.43 -13.27 11.72
C ILE A 350 17.43 -14.10 10.91
N ASP A 351 17.64 -15.37 11.28
CA ASP A 351 18.69 -16.22 10.68
C ASP A 351 20.06 -15.52 10.69
N LYS A 352 20.67 -15.25 9.52
CA LYS A 352 21.94 -14.51 9.36
C LYS A 352 21.77 -12.99 9.29
N TYR A 353 20.54 -12.48 9.23
CA TYR A 353 20.22 -11.06 9.02
C TYR A 353 20.08 -10.32 10.35
N GLN A 354 21.02 -9.42 10.63
CA GLN A 354 20.96 -8.49 11.76
C GLN A 354 20.05 -7.31 11.42
N ILE A 355 19.15 -7.01 12.36
CA ILE A 355 18.31 -5.81 12.39
C ILE A 355 18.86 -4.96 13.53
N TYR A 356 19.22 -3.72 13.25
CA TYR A 356 19.87 -2.85 14.23
C TYR A 356 18.87 -1.92 14.91
N ASP A 357 19.00 -1.81 16.22
CA ASP A 357 18.38 -0.75 17.02
C ASP A 357 18.95 0.61 16.59
N VAL A 358 18.07 1.53 16.18
CA VAL A 358 18.42 2.93 15.94
C VAL A 358 17.93 3.87 17.06
N LEU A 359 17.26 3.36 18.09
CA LEU A 359 16.75 4.15 19.22
C LEU A 359 17.56 3.98 20.51
N LYS A 360 18.46 2.98 20.58
CA LYS A 360 19.36 2.75 21.74
C LYS A 360 20.18 3.97 22.18
N ASP A 361 20.62 4.79 21.23
CA ASP A 361 21.45 5.98 21.47
C ASP A 361 20.61 7.27 21.69
N VAL A 362 19.28 7.18 21.67
CA VAL A 362 18.37 8.28 22.05
C VAL A 362 18.63 8.68 23.51
N LYS A 363 18.76 9.99 23.76
CA LYS A 363 19.16 10.54 25.07
C LYS A 363 18.05 10.48 26.11
N ASP A 364 18.46 10.48 27.38
CA ASP A 364 17.53 10.29 28.51
C ASP A 364 16.57 11.47 28.71
N ASP A 365 16.91 12.69 28.31
CA ASP A 365 16.03 13.86 28.31
C ASP A 365 14.94 13.81 27.22
N VAL A 366 15.20 13.10 26.11
CA VAL A 366 14.15 12.70 25.16
C VAL A 366 13.25 11.64 25.80
N LYS A 367 13.79 10.55 26.35
CA LYS A 367 12.98 9.42 26.86
C LYS A 367 12.18 9.74 28.13
N LYS A 368 12.68 10.61 28.99
CA LYS A 368 12.18 10.82 30.36
C LYS A 368 10.76 11.41 30.41
N GLY A 369 9.82 10.59 30.90
CA GLY A 369 8.43 11.01 31.15
C GLY A 369 7.54 11.00 29.90
N ARG A 370 8.00 10.40 28.80
CA ARG A 370 7.25 10.26 27.54
C ARG A 370 6.67 8.86 27.39
N LYS A 371 5.38 8.79 27.05
CA LYS A 371 4.69 7.52 26.81
C LYS A 371 5.08 6.88 25.49
N GLU A 372 5.58 7.67 24.54
CA GLU A 372 6.09 7.13 23.27
C GLU A 372 7.18 6.06 23.47
N PHE A 373 7.98 6.19 24.54
CA PHE A 373 9.04 5.23 24.90
C PHE A 373 8.57 4.12 25.86
N ASP A 374 7.31 4.08 26.30
CA ASP A 374 6.79 2.95 27.07
C ASP A 374 6.85 1.65 26.23
N LEU A 375 6.59 1.75 24.92
CA LEU A 375 6.73 0.61 23.98
C LEU A 375 8.19 0.16 23.86
N TYR A 376 9.11 1.08 23.59
CA TYR A 376 10.56 0.79 23.51
C TYR A 376 11.07 0.11 24.79
N LYS A 377 10.61 0.60 25.95
CA LYS A 377 10.91 -0.01 27.24
C LYS A 377 10.36 -1.43 27.36
N ALA A 378 9.09 -1.65 27.01
CA ALA A 378 8.49 -2.97 27.04
C ALA A 378 9.16 -3.96 26.06
N GLN A 379 9.64 -3.46 24.90
CA GLN A 379 10.38 -4.25 23.92
C GLN A 379 11.76 -4.67 24.43
N THR A 380 12.52 -3.73 25.00
CA THR A 380 13.87 -3.97 25.55
C THR A 380 13.89 -4.75 26.86
N GLU A 381 12.86 -4.63 27.71
CA GLU A 381 12.70 -5.43 28.93
C GLU A 381 12.07 -6.81 28.69
N CYS A 382 11.64 -7.14 27.45
CA CYS A 382 10.93 -8.39 27.14
C CYS A 382 11.86 -9.63 27.19
N PRO A 383 11.61 -10.62 28.07
CA PRO A 383 12.45 -11.82 28.18
C PRO A 383 12.06 -12.95 27.23
N ILE A 384 11.09 -12.71 26.34
CA ILE A 384 10.43 -13.71 25.46
C ILE A 384 10.11 -13.08 24.09
N ALA A 385 9.36 -13.77 23.23
CA ALA A 385 8.93 -13.22 21.94
C ALA A 385 8.05 -11.96 22.13
N GLN A 386 8.37 -10.90 21.37
CA GLN A 386 7.82 -9.55 21.51
C GLN A 386 6.29 -9.49 21.62
N GLN A 387 5.59 -10.33 20.85
CA GLN A 387 4.13 -10.45 20.85
C GLN A 387 3.51 -10.56 22.26
N TYR A 388 4.17 -11.23 23.20
CA TYR A 388 3.67 -11.43 24.57
C TYR A 388 3.88 -10.21 25.49
N CYS A 389 4.79 -9.31 25.14
CA CYS A 389 5.11 -8.11 25.91
C CYS A 389 4.36 -6.88 25.35
N THR A 390 4.09 -6.84 24.05
CA THR A 390 3.55 -5.67 23.35
C THR A 390 2.09 -5.82 22.89
N GLU A 391 1.41 -6.95 23.14
CA GLU A 391 0.03 -7.24 22.66
C GLU A 391 -0.97 -6.08 22.90
N ASN A 392 -0.88 -5.44 24.06
CA ASN A 392 -1.78 -4.36 24.47
C ASN A 392 -1.24 -2.95 24.13
N MET A 393 -0.05 -2.86 23.53
CA MET A 393 0.65 -1.61 23.25
C MET A 393 0.40 -1.16 21.82
N LYS A 394 -0.74 -0.50 21.62
CA LYS A 394 -1.12 0.13 20.35
C LYS A 394 -0.26 1.37 20.08
N GLU A 395 -0.38 1.92 18.87
CA GLU A 395 0.25 3.19 18.46
C GLU A 395 1.79 3.17 18.36
N GLY A 396 2.39 2.09 17.84
CA GLY A 396 3.84 2.01 17.59
C GLY A 396 4.40 3.14 16.71
N TRP A 397 3.57 3.80 15.90
CA TRP A 397 3.90 5.02 15.16
C TRP A 397 4.43 6.16 16.06
N ASN A 398 3.93 6.26 17.31
CA ASN A 398 4.40 7.26 18.27
C ASN A 398 5.88 7.09 18.62
N LEU A 399 6.41 5.87 18.55
CA LEU A 399 7.83 5.57 18.71
C LEU A 399 8.57 5.70 17.38
N ASP A 400 7.95 5.25 16.29
CA ASP A 400 8.55 5.22 14.95
C ASP A 400 9.04 6.59 14.45
N LYS A 401 8.32 7.68 14.80
CA LYS A 401 8.70 9.06 14.45
C LYS A 401 10.15 9.43 14.82
N TYR A 402 10.73 8.81 15.85
CA TYR A 402 12.10 9.05 16.29
C TYR A 402 13.14 8.37 15.38
N LYS A 403 12.83 7.23 14.74
CA LYS A 403 13.82 6.44 13.98
C LYS A 403 14.46 7.22 12.83
N PHE A 404 13.72 8.10 12.18
CA PHE A 404 14.08 8.69 10.89
C PHE A 404 15.47 9.33 10.85
N LEU A 405 15.81 10.18 11.84
CA LEU A 405 17.11 10.87 11.83
C LEU A 405 18.24 9.99 12.38
N HIS A 406 17.96 9.11 13.36
CA HIS A 406 18.93 8.10 13.80
C HIS A 406 19.30 7.12 12.67
N MET A 407 18.35 6.74 11.80
CA MET A 407 18.64 5.96 10.58
C MET A 407 19.57 6.70 9.61
N VAL A 408 19.52 8.04 9.54
CA VAL A 408 20.44 8.84 8.69
C VAL A 408 21.86 8.79 9.24
N GLU A 409 22.03 9.04 10.54
CA GLU A 409 23.33 8.94 11.22
C GLU A 409 23.89 7.52 11.10
N LYS A 410 23.09 6.49 11.40
CA LYS A 410 23.52 5.09 11.39
C LYS A 410 23.82 4.56 9.99
N ALA A 411 23.02 4.92 8.97
CA ALA A 411 23.30 4.55 7.58
C ALA A 411 24.60 5.18 7.08
N TRP A 412 24.88 6.44 7.44
CA TRP A 412 26.13 7.09 7.07
C TRP A 412 27.33 6.52 7.83
N GLU A 413 27.22 6.25 9.12
CA GLU A 413 28.29 5.61 9.92
C GLU A 413 28.67 4.24 9.35
N MET A 414 27.67 3.39 9.09
CA MET A 414 27.88 2.00 8.66
C MET A 414 28.24 1.86 7.19
N ARG A 415 27.80 2.78 6.33
CA ARG A 415 27.94 2.75 4.87
C ARG A 415 28.12 4.17 4.30
N PRO A 416 29.20 4.90 4.62
CA PRO A 416 29.42 6.26 4.13
C PRO A 416 29.72 6.30 2.62
N ASN A 417 29.56 7.47 2.02
CA ASN A 417 29.96 7.78 0.64
C ASN A 417 29.29 6.93 -0.47
N LYS A 418 28.10 6.39 -0.23
CA LYS A 418 27.23 5.85 -1.31
C LYS A 418 26.64 7.04 -2.09
N GLU A 419 26.39 6.86 -3.39
CA GLU A 419 25.81 7.90 -4.27
C GLU A 419 24.33 8.13 -3.94
N TRP A 420 23.59 7.06 -3.66
CA TRP A 420 22.16 7.08 -3.35
C TRP A 420 21.84 6.24 -2.12
N TYR A 421 21.09 6.81 -1.18
CA TYR A 421 20.48 6.10 -0.07
C TYR A 421 18.98 6.00 -0.35
N VAL A 422 18.49 4.77 -0.50
CA VAL A 422 17.09 4.42 -0.74
C VAL A 422 16.48 4.01 0.59
N PHE A 423 15.49 4.76 1.07
CA PHE A 423 14.75 4.44 2.28
C PHE A 423 13.42 3.81 1.91
N ALA A 424 13.08 2.70 2.55
CA ALA A 424 11.84 1.95 2.38
C ALA A 424 11.40 1.34 3.73
N GLU A 425 10.14 0.90 3.81
CA GLU A 425 9.59 0.25 5.00
C GLU A 425 9.30 -1.23 4.71
N ALA A 426 9.14 -2.06 5.74
CA ALA A 426 8.96 -3.51 5.58
C ALA A 426 7.62 -3.92 4.91
N ASP A 427 6.71 -2.97 4.69
CA ASP A 427 5.50 -3.09 3.86
C ASP A 427 5.56 -2.21 2.59
N THR A 428 6.77 -1.84 2.16
CA THR A 428 7.04 -1.11 0.92
C THR A 428 7.78 -1.99 -0.08
N TYR A 429 7.10 -2.45 -1.13
CA TYR A 429 7.73 -3.16 -2.23
C TYR A 429 8.51 -2.18 -3.14
N VAL A 430 9.68 -2.57 -3.62
CA VAL A 430 10.56 -1.73 -4.48
C VAL A 430 10.81 -2.40 -5.83
N PHE A 431 10.39 -1.75 -6.91
CA PHE A 431 10.60 -2.18 -8.29
C PHE A 431 12.01 -1.80 -8.77
N TRP A 432 13.01 -2.55 -8.32
CA TRP A 432 14.44 -2.26 -8.51
C TRP A 432 14.81 -1.91 -9.96
N SER A 433 14.31 -2.67 -10.94
CA SER A 433 14.57 -2.45 -12.37
C SER A 433 14.14 -1.06 -12.85
N ASN A 434 13.06 -0.53 -12.30
CA ASN A 434 12.57 0.82 -12.59
C ASN A 434 13.36 1.88 -11.78
N LEU A 435 13.60 1.63 -10.49
CA LEU A 435 14.27 2.59 -9.58
C LEU A 435 15.72 2.86 -10.00
N VAL A 436 16.50 1.83 -10.28
CA VAL A 436 17.90 1.98 -10.70
C VAL A 436 18.00 2.73 -12.04
N TRP A 437 17.05 2.48 -12.96
CA TRP A 437 17.00 3.24 -14.21
C TRP A 437 16.66 4.71 -13.95
N TYR A 438 15.65 5.00 -13.12
CA TYR A 438 15.23 6.35 -12.76
C TYR A 438 16.39 7.17 -12.17
N LEU A 439 17.07 6.64 -11.15
CA LEU A 439 18.21 7.29 -10.51
C LEU A 439 19.34 7.62 -11.50
N ARG A 440 19.62 6.72 -12.45
CA ARG A 440 20.75 6.87 -13.40
C ARG A 440 20.41 7.64 -14.68
N ASN A 441 19.14 7.85 -15.02
CA ASN A 441 18.72 8.40 -16.33
C ASN A 441 17.77 9.61 -16.23
N ARG A 442 17.20 9.91 -15.05
CA ARG A 442 16.26 11.01 -14.83
C ARG A 442 16.73 11.94 -13.72
N VAL A 443 17.10 11.37 -12.57
CA VAL A 443 17.49 12.18 -11.41
C VAL A 443 18.86 12.84 -11.65
N ASN A 444 18.88 14.16 -11.74
CA ASN A 444 20.13 14.91 -11.82
C ASN A 444 20.90 14.87 -10.48
N GLY A 445 21.81 13.90 -10.33
CA GLY A 445 22.65 13.76 -9.13
C GLY A 445 23.48 15.01 -8.79
N THR A 446 23.85 15.85 -9.77
CA THR A 446 24.61 17.09 -9.52
C THR A 446 23.85 18.13 -8.68
N GLU A 447 22.51 18.05 -8.64
CA GLU A 447 21.68 18.87 -7.75
C GLU A 447 21.60 18.32 -6.32
N THR A 448 22.25 17.18 -6.04
CA THR A 448 22.24 16.46 -4.75
C THR A 448 20.83 16.30 -4.15
N PRO A 449 19.86 15.72 -4.87
CA PRO A 449 18.44 15.84 -4.50
C PRO A 449 18.01 14.92 -3.35
N TYR A 450 16.87 15.28 -2.77
CA TYR A 450 15.98 14.44 -1.97
C TYR A 450 14.71 14.26 -2.80
N VAL A 451 14.23 13.02 -3.01
CA VAL A 451 13.13 12.73 -3.94
C VAL A 451 12.18 11.69 -3.35
N GLY A 452 10.87 11.85 -3.55
CA GLY A 452 9.87 10.88 -3.14
C GLY A 452 8.44 11.32 -3.48
N SER A 453 7.44 10.68 -2.88
CA SER A 453 6.04 11.10 -2.98
C SER A 453 5.79 12.31 -2.08
N VAL A 454 5.57 13.51 -2.64
CA VAL A 454 5.48 14.74 -1.84
C VAL A 454 4.11 14.91 -1.19
N ALA A 455 4.12 14.95 0.14
CA ALA A 455 3.04 15.39 1.01
C ALA A 455 3.33 16.81 1.58
N MET A 456 2.33 17.43 2.21
CA MET A 456 2.40 18.79 2.76
C MET A 456 1.90 18.83 4.20
N LEU A 457 2.70 19.38 5.13
CA LEU A 457 2.30 19.61 6.53
C LEU A 457 2.83 20.98 6.97
N LYS A 458 2.01 21.77 7.67
CA LYS A 458 2.38 23.12 8.18
C LYS A 458 3.02 24.04 7.11
N GLY A 459 2.58 23.90 5.85
CA GLY A 459 3.11 24.67 4.71
C GLY A 459 4.50 24.24 4.21
N LYS A 460 5.02 23.08 4.65
CA LYS A 460 6.29 22.51 4.20
C LYS A 460 6.07 21.21 3.42
N PRO A 461 6.78 21.00 2.29
CA PRO A 461 6.78 19.73 1.58
C PRO A 461 7.70 18.71 2.27
N PHE A 462 7.32 17.44 2.25
CA PHE A 462 8.13 16.30 2.70
C PHE A 462 7.86 15.08 1.81
N ALA A 463 8.80 14.14 1.71
CA ALA A 463 8.51 12.84 1.10
C ALA A 463 7.76 11.99 2.14
N HIS A 464 6.64 11.40 1.75
CA HIS A 464 5.89 10.45 2.58
C HIS A 464 6.74 9.20 2.84
N GLY A 465 7.04 8.93 4.12
CA GLY A 465 8.02 7.92 4.53
C GLY A 465 7.71 6.52 3.99
N GLY A 466 6.48 6.06 4.20
CA GLY A 466 6.01 4.75 3.77
C GLY A 466 6.09 4.52 2.25
N SER A 467 5.86 5.55 1.44
CA SER A 467 6.02 5.46 -0.02
C SER A 467 7.45 5.17 -0.46
N GLY A 468 8.44 5.28 0.44
CA GLY A 468 9.85 5.25 0.12
C GLY A 468 10.33 6.56 -0.49
N TYR A 469 11.62 6.82 -0.32
CA TYR A 469 12.28 8.04 -0.77
C TYR A 469 13.77 7.80 -0.99
N VAL A 470 14.43 8.73 -1.68
CA VAL A 470 15.86 8.68 -1.97
C VAL A 470 16.55 9.98 -1.58
N ILE A 471 17.74 9.85 -0.98
CA ILE A 471 18.62 10.97 -0.62
C ILE A 471 19.99 10.75 -1.28
N HIS A 472 20.48 11.75 -2.02
CA HIS A 472 21.83 11.72 -2.58
C HIS A 472 22.90 11.79 -1.49
N GLY A 473 24.03 11.10 -1.68
CA GLY A 473 25.10 10.96 -0.69
C GLY A 473 25.69 12.28 -0.18
N ASP A 474 25.85 13.29 -1.05
CA ASP A 474 26.29 14.63 -0.63
C ASP A 474 25.29 15.35 0.30
N THR A 475 24.01 15.00 0.22
CA THR A 475 22.97 15.56 1.10
C THR A 475 22.93 14.78 2.41
N MET A 476 23.03 13.45 2.39
CA MET A 476 23.25 12.63 3.59
C MET A 476 24.47 13.11 4.39
N ARG A 477 25.61 13.36 3.72
CA ARG A 477 26.82 13.91 4.36
C ARG A 477 26.54 15.25 5.05
N LYS A 478 25.87 16.18 4.37
CA LYS A 478 25.51 17.50 4.94
C LYS A 478 24.51 17.40 6.09
N MET A 479 23.66 16.36 6.11
CA MET A 479 22.75 16.12 7.23
C MET A 479 23.52 15.70 8.48
N VAL A 480 24.45 14.73 8.37
CA VAL A 480 25.27 14.30 9.52
C VAL A 480 26.36 15.30 9.92
N GLU A 481 26.64 16.31 9.07
CA GLU A 481 27.42 17.49 9.43
C GLU A 481 26.61 18.50 10.29
N ILE A 482 25.28 18.34 10.44
CA ILE A 482 24.46 19.14 11.38
C ILE A 482 24.79 18.68 12.81
N PRO A 483 25.24 19.58 13.71
CA PRO A 483 25.58 19.19 15.08
C PRO A 483 24.39 18.61 15.82
N ASP A 484 24.58 17.42 16.40
CA ASP A 484 23.61 16.72 17.25
C ASP A 484 22.28 16.41 16.51
N LEU A 485 22.35 16.13 15.20
CA LEU A 485 21.21 15.99 14.27
C LEU A 485 20.03 15.21 14.86
N ALA A 486 20.21 13.94 15.21
CA ALA A 486 19.10 13.10 15.63
C ALA A 486 18.45 13.63 16.91
N HIS A 487 19.24 13.91 17.95
CA HIS A 487 18.75 14.47 19.20
C HIS A 487 18.05 15.84 19.03
N LYS A 488 18.57 16.70 18.15
CA LYS A 488 17.96 17.99 17.81
C LYS A 488 16.53 17.82 17.27
N TYR A 489 16.30 16.81 16.43
CA TYR A 489 14.97 16.53 15.86
C TYR A 489 14.11 15.64 16.77
N ASP A 490 14.69 14.77 17.59
CA ASP A 490 13.98 14.05 18.67
C ASP A 490 13.26 15.04 19.59
N MET A 491 13.94 16.14 19.96
CA MET A 491 13.35 17.20 20.77
C MET A 491 12.23 17.97 20.05
N MET A 492 12.16 17.94 18.73
CA MET A 492 11.02 18.46 17.95
C MET A 492 9.89 17.43 17.79
N ALA A 493 10.21 16.14 17.67
CA ALA A 493 9.25 15.03 17.59
C ALA A 493 8.32 14.96 18.82
N THR A 494 8.73 15.56 19.93
CA THR A 494 7.91 15.78 21.14
C THR A 494 6.61 16.56 20.89
N HIS A 495 6.55 17.35 19.81
CA HIS A 495 5.45 18.27 19.47
C HIS A 495 5.03 18.14 17.98
N GLU A 496 5.49 17.10 17.29
CA GLU A 496 5.23 16.82 15.88
C GLU A 496 4.80 15.36 15.68
N CYS A 497 3.96 15.11 14.67
CA CYS A 497 3.32 13.80 14.46
C CYS A 497 4.21 12.75 13.77
N CYS A 498 5.19 13.20 13.01
CA CYS A 498 5.61 12.51 11.80
C CYS A 498 7.12 12.65 11.57
N GLY A 499 7.85 11.53 11.54
CA GLY A 499 9.31 11.53 11.42
C GLY A 499 9.83 11.88 10.02
N ASP A 500 9.04 11.63 8.98
CA ASP A 500 9.33 11.98 7.59
C ASP A 500 9.20 13.50 7.30
N TYR A 501 8.29 14.17 8.01
CA TYR A 501 8.24 15.63 8.08
C TYR A 501 9.52 16.20 8.72
N LEU A 502 9.97 15.64 9.85
CA LEU A 502 11.22 16.05 10.54
C LEU A 502 12.47 15.80 9.67
N MET A 503 12.53 14.64 8.99
CA MET A 503 13.51 14.33 7.95
C MET A 503 13.56 15.44 6.89
N SER A 504 12.42 15.91 6.40
CA SER A 504 12.38 17.03 5.44
C SER A 504 12.88 18.35 6.02
N LEU A 505 12.58 18.65 7.29
CA LEU A 505 13.13 19.83 7.96
C LEU A 505 14.67 19.76 8.06
N ALA A 506 15.23 18.59 8.37
CA ALA A 506 16.68 18.37 8.38
C ALA A 506 17.31 18.52 6.99
N VAL A 507 16.68 17.98 5.94
CA VAL A 507 17.12 18.20 4.55
C VAL A 507 17.09 19.69 4.18
N MET A 508 16.12 20.47 4.69
CA MET A 508 16.06 21.92 4.43
C MET A 508 17.23 22.71 5.01
N GLU A 509 17.84 22.26 6.11
CA GLU A 509 19.06 22.90 6.65
C GLU A 509 20.28 22.69 5.76
N THR A 510 20.32 21.63 4.95
CA THR A 510 21.38 21.42 3.93
C THR A 510 21.24 22.33 2.69
N GLY A 511 20.21 23.19 2.67
CA GLY A 511 19.86 24.02 1.52
C GLY A 511 19.12 23.27 0.41
N LYS A 512 18.52 22.11 0.72
CA LYS A 512 17.81 21.24 -0.22
C LYS A 512 16.32 21.16 0.11
N LYS A 513 15.52 20.63 -0.82
CA LYS A 513 14.08 20.39 -0.63
C LYS A 513 13.73 19.08 -1.34
N VAL A 514 12.64 18.46 -0.91
CA VAL A 514 12.10 17.29 -1.61
C VAL A 514 11.66 17.67 -3.03
N LYS A 515 12.01 16.83 -4.01
CA LYS A 515 11.46 16.83 -5.37
C LYS A 515 10.30 15.84 -5.48
N GLN A 516 9.29 16.19 -6.27
CA GLN A 516 8.09 15.38 -6.47
C GLN A 516 8.34 14.25 -7.47
N ALA A 517 8.09 13.01 -7.05
CA ALA A 517 8.09 11.82 -7.91
C ALA A 517 6.83 10.94 -7.74
N HIS A 518 5.78 11.44 -7.07
CA HIS A 518 4.45 10.83 -7.10
C HIS A 518 3.88 10.81 -8.53
N PRO A 519 3.25 9.71 -8.98
CA PRO A 519 2.90 8.49 -8.25
C PRO A 519 3.91 7.34 -8.42
N MET A 520 5.11 7.63 -8.93
CA MET A 520 6.12 6.61 -9.21
C MET A 520 6.66 6.03 -7.90
N PHE A 521 7.00 6.88 -6.93
CA PHE A 521 6.92 6.48 -5.52
C PHE A 521 5.45 6.54 -5.10
N ASN A 522 4.89 5.45 -4.58
CA ASN A 522 3.46 5.34 -4.33
C ASN A 522 3.12 4.99 -2.87
N GLY A 523 2.05 5.59 -2.34
CA GLY A 523 1.51 5.26 -1.01
C GLY A 523 0.46 4.16 -1.04
N GLU A 524 -0.05 3.81 -2.22
CA GLU A 524 -1.14 2.86 -2.41
C GLU A 524 -0.61 1.47 -2.79
N LYS A 525 -1.37 0.42 -2.42
CA LYS A 525 -1.17 -0.96 -2.89
C LYS A 525 -2.08 -1.27 -4.09
N PRO A 526 -1.87 -2.38 -4.85
CA PRO A 526 -2.64 -2.64 -6.08
C PRO A 526 -4.16 -2.59 -5.94
N MET A 527 -4.70 -2.90 -4.76
CA MET A 527 -6.14 -2.84 -4.46
C MET A 527 -6.67 -1.42 -4.20
N THR A 528 -5.83 -0.48 -3.76
CA THR A 528 -6.23 0.90 -3.39
C THR A 528 -5.72 1.96 -4.37
N LEU A 529 -4.80 1.60 -5.28
CA LEU A 529 -4.23 2.45 -6.32
C LEU A 529 -5.31 3.04 -7.25
N PRO A 530 -5.41 4.38 -7.41
CA PRO A 530 -6.38 5.00 -8.33
C PRO A 530 -5.98 4.83 -9.79
N PHE A 531 -6.69 3.97 -10.50
CA PHE A 531 -6.57 3.81 -11.96
C PHE A 531 -7.45 4.84 -12.68
N GLY A 532 -6.93 5.49 -13.73
CA GLY A 532 -7.66 6.54 -14.44
C GLY A 532 -6.76 7.45 -15.28
N ASN A 533 -7.29 8.58 -15.72
CA ASN A 533 -6.66 9.44 -16.75
C ASN A 533 -5.26 9.97 -16.41
N ASN A 534 -4.95 10.17 -15.13
CA ASN A 534 -3.69 10.78 -14.70
C ASN A 534 -2.53 9.77 -14.82
N HIS A 535 -2.60 8.69 -14.03
CA HIS A 535 -1.42 7.89 -13.68
C HIS A 535 -1.21 6.60 -14.52
N TRP A 536 -2.18 6.21 -15.37
CA TRP A 536 -2.22 4.91 -16.07
C TRP A 536 -0.91 4.46 -16.73
N CYS A 537 -0.18 5.39 -17.33
CA CYS A 537 1.02 5.13 -18.13
C CYS A 537 2.35 5.33 -17.38
N GLU A 538 2.29 5.78 -16.13
CA GLU A 538 3.46 6.14 -15.33
C GLU A 538 4.11 4.86 -14.73
N PRO A 539 5.44 4.81 -14.60
CA PRO A 539 6.15 3.66 -14.04
C PRO A 539 6.06 3.64 -12.51
N LEU A 540 6.16 2.45 -11.91
CA LEU A 540 6.24 2.29 -10.46
C LEU A 540 7.70 2.13 -10.00
N LEU A 541 8.09 2.83 -8.96
CA LEU A 541 9.36 2.66 -8.25
C LEU A 541 9.13 1.90 -6.94
N SER A 542 7.99 2.17 -6.28
CA SER A 542 7.59 1.53 -5.04
C SER A 542 6.07 1.53 -4.88
N MET A 543 5.57 0.63 -4.01
CA MET A 543 4.19 0.61 -3.51
C MET A 543 4.20 0.26 -2.02
N HIS A 544 3.33 0.88 -1.23
CA HIS A 544 3.32 0.79 0.24
C HIS A 544 2.01 0.17 0.76
N HIS A 545 1.94 -0.12 2.06
CA HIS A 545 0.91 -0.93 2.71
C HIS A 545 0.79 -2.37 2.16
N MET A 546 1.86 -2.83 1.48
CA MET A 546 1.98 -4.17 0.91
C MET A 546 2.21 -5.16 2.05
N ASN A 547 1.25 -6.03 2.32
CA ASN A 547 1.43 -7.09 3.30
C ASN A 547 2.36 -8.22 2.76
N PRO A 548 2.77 -9.20 3.59
CA PRO A 548 3.74 -10.23 3.16
C PRO A 548 3.30 -11.05 1.93
N GLU A 549 2.00 -11.23 1.72
CA GLU A 549 1.44 -11.91 0.54
C GLU A 549 1.57 -11.00 -0.69
N GLU A 550 1.16 -9.74 -0.59
CA GLU A 550 1.27 -8.75 -1.68
C GLU A 550 2.73 -8.47 -2.10
N VAL A 551 3.68 -8.49 -1.15
CA VAL A 551 5.13 -8.42 -1.43
C VAL A 551 5.61 -9.62 -2.25
N SER A 552 5.17 -10.83 -1.91
CA SER A 552 5.48 -12.05 -2.65
C SER A 552 4.86 -12.05 -4.05
N ASP A 553 3.61 -11.60 -4.16
CA ASP A 553 2.87 -11.49 -5.41
C ASP A 553 3.48 -10.46 -6.38
N ALA A 554 3.94 -9.31 -5.87
CA ALA A 554 4.64 -8.31 -6.67
C ALA A 554 5.94 -8.86 -7.27
N TRP A 555 6.74 -9.58 -6.47
CA TRP A 555 7.95 -10.26 -6.96
C TRP A 555 7.65 -11.38 -7.95
N HIS A 556 6.62 -12.19 -7.68
CA HIS A 556 6.20 -13.25 -8.60
C HIS A 556 5.75 -12.69 -9.94
N PHE A 557 5.02 -11.56 -9.94
CA PHE A 557 4.71 -10.80 -11.15
C PHE A 557 5.97 -10.30 -11.86
N GLU A 558 6.92 -9.66 -11.17
CA GLU A 558 8.18 -9.19 -11.80
C GLU A 558 8.93 -10.33 -12.52
N LYS A 559 8.92 -11.54 -11.95
CA LYS A 559 9.68 -12.70 -12.46
C LYS A 559 8.94 -13.53 -13.51
N THR A 560 7.61 -13.52 -13.55
CA THR A 560 6.80 -14.26 -14.54
C THR A 560 6.32 -13.41 -15.73
N ARG A 561 6.38 -12.07 -15.57
CA ARG A 561 6.12 -11.04 -16.60
C ARG A 561 6.82 -11.34 -17.94
N GLN A 562 6.01 -11.55 -18.98
CA GLN A 562 6.49 -11.76 -20.35
C GLN A 562 6.89 -10.46 -21.07
N LYS A 563 6.27 -9.33 -20.71
CA LYS A 563 6.53 -8.02 -21.32
C LYS A 563 7.86 -7.44 -20.81
N LYS A 564 8.80 -7.17 -21.72
CA LYS A 564 10.09 -6.56 -21.40
C LYS A 564 9.95 -5.03 -21.20
N GLY A 565 10.84 -4.47 -20.39
CA GLY A 565 10.86 -3.05 -20.05
C GLY A 565 9.98 -2.69 -18.85
N PHE A 566 10.01 -1.40 -18.50
CA PHE A 566 9.54 -0.87 -17.21
C PHE A 566 8.10 -1.25 -16.86
N ILE A 567 7.89 -1.54 -15.58
CA ILE A 567 6.56 -1.84 -15.01
C ILE A 567 5.76 -0.55 -14.87
N GLN A 568 4.56 -0.51 -15.44
CA GLN A 568 3.65 0.65 -15.42
C GLN A 568 2.45 0.41 -14.49
N ILE A 569 1.86 1.49 -13.97
CA ILE A 569 0.67 1.47 -13.11
C ILE A 569 -0.45 0.60 -13.68
N ARG A 570 -0.80 0.75 -14.98
CA ARG A 570 -1.82 -0.08 -15.66
C ARG A 570 -1.64 -1.59 -15.51
N GLU A 571 -0.41 -2.05 -15.30
CA GLU A 571 -0.10 -3.48 -15.22
C GLU A 571 -0.52 -4.07 -13.87
N MET A 572 -0.61 -3.24 -12.82
CA MET A 572 -1.20 -3.62 -11.53
C MET A 572 -2.70 -3.91 -11.68
N TYR A 573 -3.43 -3.12 -12.47
CA TYR A 573 -4.83 -3.42 -12.79
C TYR A 573 -4.96 -4.76 -13.50
N HIS A 574 -4.22 -4.94 -14.61
CA HIS A 574 -4.33 -6.16 -15.42
C HIS A 574 -3.94 -7.43 -14.67
N GLN A 575 -2.95 -7.36 -13.76
CA GLN A 575 -2.51 -8.50 -12.97
C GLN A 575 -3.40 -8.77 -11.74
N PHE A 576 -3.61 -7.76 -10.88
CA PHE A 576 -4.12 -7.97 -9.52
C PHE A 576 -5.61 -7.67 -9.33
N TRP A 577 -6.27 -7.02 -10.30
CA TRP A 577 -7.68 -6.64 -10.16
C TRP A 577 -8.58 -7.08 -11.33
N ALA A 578 -8.17 -6.89 -12.58
CA ALA A 578 -8.97 -7.25 -13.75
C ALA A 578 -9.50 -8.71 -13.76
N PRO A 579 -8.78 -9.74 -13.27
CA PRO A 579 -9.30 -11.11 -13.16
C PRO A 579 -10.44 -11.30 -12.15
N GLN A 580 -10.69 -10.31 -11.28
CA GLN A 580 -11.70 -10.33 -10.21
C GLN A 580 -12.56 -9.05 -10.23
N LEU A 581 -12.68 -8.37 -11.38
CA LEU A 581 -13.51 -7.17 -11.52
C LEU A 581 -14.98 -7.55 -11.72
N GLU A 582 -15.77 -7.44 -10.65
CA GLU A 582 -17.23 -7.50 -10.70
C GLU A 582 -17.85 -6.11 -10.90
N ALA A 583 -19.12 -6.06 -11.33
CA ALA A 583 -19.81 -4.79 -11.58
C ALA A 583 -20.36 -4.14 -10.30
N GLU A 584 -20.64 -4.92 -9.27
CA GLU A 584 -21.23 -4.47 -8.01
C GLU A 584 -20.88 -5.42 -6.86
N HIS A 585 -20.65 -4.88 -5.67
CA HIS A 585 -20.50 -5.61 -4.42
C HIS A 585 -21.32 -4.93 -3.30
N ASP A 586 -22.20 -5.70 -2.64
CA ASP A 586 -22.79 -5.33 -1.36
C ASP A 586 -21.75 -5.52 -0.22
N GLU A 587 -21.91 -4.81 0.90
CA GLU A 587 -20.98 -4.80 2.05
C GLU A 587 -19.54 -4.41 1.66
N TRP A 588 -19.41 -3.41 0.78
CA TRP A 588 -18.14 -3.01 0.18
C TRP A 588 -17.99 -1.49 0.03
N ASP A 589 -16.78 -0.99 0.28
CA ASP A 589 -16.39 0.42 0.16
C ASP A 589 -15.21 0.57 -0.83
N ASN A 590 -15.52 0.92 -2.09
CA ASN A 590 -14.54 1.18 -3.15
C ASN A 590 -13.86 2.56 -3.04
N LEU A 591 -14.10 3.29 -1.95
CA LEU A 591 -13.55 4.63 -1.68
C LEU A 591 -14.00 5.71 -2.70
N SER A 592 -15.13 5.52 -3.38
CA SER A 592 -15.67 6.49 -4.33
C SER A 592 -16.17 7.77 -3.64
N ASP A 593 -15.46 8.89 -3.79
CA ASP A 593 -15.79 10.16 -3.10
C ASP A 593 -15.57 11.47 -3.90
N ASP A 594 -15.10 11.47 -5.16
CA ASP A 594 -14.78 12.72 -5.91
C ASP A 594 -15.95 13.71 -5.99
N VAL A 595 -17.17 13.20 -6.20
CA VAL A 595 -18.40 14.00 -6.20
C VAL A 595 -19.51 13.20 -5.53
N CYS A 596 -20.20 13.81 -4.57
CA CYS A 596 -21.33 13.22 -3.87
C CYS A 596 -22.67 13.89 -4.25
N TYR A 597 -23.71 13.07 -4.29
CA TYR A 597 -25.10 13.42 -4.53
C TYR A 597 -25.89 13.01 -3.28
N ILE A 598 -26.22 14.00 -2.46
CA ILE A 598 -27.04 13.87 -1.27
C ILE A 598 -28.45 14.37 -1.61
N GLY A 599 -29.46 13.80 -0.95
CA GLY A 599 -30.85 14.24 -1.07
C GLY A 599 -31.13 15.62 -0.46
N PHE A 600 -32.34 16.11 -0.70
CA PHE A 600 -32.83 17.37 -0.18
C PHE A 600 -33.26 17.30 1.30
N GLY A 601 -33.18 18.45 1.97
CA GLY A 601 -33.78 18.67 3.29
C GLY A 601 -32.97 18.12 4.47
N PRO A 602 -33.35 18.46 5.71
CA PRO A 602 -32.54 18.18 6.90
C PRO A 602 -32.28 16.70 7.16
N GLU A 603 -33.21 15.80 6.81
CA GLU A 603 -33.06 14.36 7.05
C GLU A 603 -31.97 13.73 6.16
N ALA A 604 -32.00 14.00 4.86
CA ALA A 604 -30.99 13.49 3.93
C ALA A 604 -29.61 14.12 4.19
N GLN A 605 -29.56 15.41 4.54
CA GLN A 605 -28.34 16.10 4.93
C GLN A 605 -27.78 15.59 6.27
N GLY A 606 -28.64 15.22 7.22
CA GLY A 606 -28.24 14.63 8.50
C GLY A 606 -27.68 13.20 8.40
N LYS A 607 -27.91 12.50 7.29
CA LYS A 607 -27.37 11.16 7.00
C LYS A 607 -25.96 11.18 6.39
N ALA A 608 -25.50 12.34 5.90
CA ALA A 608 -24.20 12.50 5.25
C ALA A 608 -23.13 13.00 6.23
N THR A 609 -21.89 12.51 6.09
CA THR A 609 -20.74 13.05 6.83
C THR A 609 -20.33 14.42 6.29
N ASP A 610 -19.64 15.22 7.08
CA ASP A 610 -19.23 16.57 6.63
C ASP A 610 -18.23 16.54 5.47
N HIS A 611 -17.43 15.47 5.35
CA HIS A 611 -16.62 15.17 4.16
C HIS A 611 -17.49 14.95 2.90
N GLN A 612 -18.60 14.20 3.02
CA GLN A 612 -19.54 14.00 1.90
C GLN A 612 -20.27 15.31 1.54
N LYS A 613 -20.62 16.15 2.52
CA LYS A 613 -21.21 17.49 2.29
C LYS A 613 -20.21 18.43 1.58
N GLY A 614 -18.94 18.43 2.00
CA GLY A 614 -17.86 19.19 1.35
C GLY A 614 -17.60 18.77 -0.10
N ARG A 615 -17.97 17.53 -0.46
CA ARG A 615 -17.90 16.96 -1.82
C ARG A 615 -19.25 16.97 -2.55
N GLN A 616 -20.30 17.60 -1.99
CA GLN A 616 -21.63 17.61 -2.58
C GLN A 616 -21.69 18.47 -3.85
N LYS A 617 -22.24 17.93 -4.96
CA LYS A 617 -22.59 18.75 -6.13
C LYS A 617 -23.75 19.69 -5.81
N LYS A 618 -23.60 20.99 -6.09
CA LYS A 618 -24.67 21.98 -5.85
C LYS A 618 -25.92 21.63 -6.66
N GLU A 619 -27.09 21.91 -6.10
CA GLU A 619 -28.35 21.46 -6.69
C GLU A 619 -28.60 22.02 -8.10
N ASN A 620 -28.36 23.32 -8.28
CA ASN A 620 -28.47 24.02 -9.56
C ASN A 620 -27.38 23.62 -10.58
N GLU A 621 -26.48 22.71 -10.22
CA GLU A 621 -25.45 22.13 -11.08
C GLU A 621 -25.76 20.64 -11.40
N LYS A 622 -26.78 20.02 -10.78
CA LYS A 622 -27.20 18.63 -11.05
C LYS A 622 -28.16 18.55 -12.25
N ASN A 623 -27.86 17.68 -13.21
CA ASN A 623 -28.83 17.25 -14.24
C ASN A 623 -29.91 16.32 -13.64
N ALA A 624 -30.95 16.02 -14.42
CA ALA A 624 -32.08 15.19 -13.97
C ALA A 624 -31.68 13.82 -13.38
N ILE A 625 -30.64 13.18 -13.91
CA ILE A 625 -30.13 11.87 -13.42
C ILE A 625 -29.40 12.07 -12.08
N GLU A 626 -28.55 13.09 -11.99
CA GLU A 626 -27.80 13.46 -10.77
C GLU A 626 -28.73 13.88 -9.62
N GLN A 627 -29.86 14.54 -9.93
CA GLN A 627 -30.93 14.86 -8.97
C GLN A 627 -31.54 13.58 -8.35
N HIS A 628 -31.56 12.46 -9.09
CA HIS A 628 -32.13 11.18 -8.67
C HIS A 628 -31.11 10.20 -8.07
N ALA A 629 -29.81 10.39 -8.32
CA ALA A 629 -28.71 9.50 -7.93
C ALA A 629 -28.71 9.03 -6.47
N HIS A 630 -29.21 9.88 -5.55
CA HIS A 630 -29.24 9.64 -4.11
C HIS A 630 -30.36 8.68 -3.65
N ARG A 631 -31.26 8.23 -4.55
CA ARG A 631 -32.47 7.48 -4.19
C ARG A 631 -32.30 5.97 -4.07
N SER A 632 -31.38 5.38 -4.83
CA SER A 632 -31.05 3.95 -4.78
C SER A 632 -29.70 3.66 -5.43
N LYS A 633 -29.18 2.44 -5.26
CA LYS A 633 -27.90 2.04 -5.88
C LYS A 633 -27.96 2.03 -7.42
N GLU A 634 -29.09 1.66 -7.99
CA GLU A 634 -29.34 1.66 -9.44
C GLU A 634 -29.32 3.09 -9.99
N HIS A 635 -29.92 4.04 -9.28
CA HIS A 635 -29.84 5.47 -9.63
C HIS A 635 -28.42 6.02 -9.52
N CYS A 636 -27.65 5.57 -8.54
CA CYS A 636 -26.24 5.95 -8.37
C CYS A 636 -25.37 5.42 -9.54
N ALA A 637 -25.60 4.18 -9.97
CA ALA A 637 -24.94 3.58 -11.14
C ALA A 637 -25.20 4.36 -12.44
N MET A 638 -26.43 4.83 -12.65
CA MET A 638 -26.79 5.60 -13.85
C MET A 638 -25.97 6.88 -14.05
N VAL A 639 -25.41 7.48 -12.99
CA VAL A 639 -24.57 8.67 -13.11
C VAL A 639 -23.31 8.39 -13.95
N CYS A 640 -22.68 7.23 -13.77
CA CYS A 640 -21.53 6.84 -14.59
C CYS A 640 -21.94 6.33 -15.98
N GLU A 641 -23.03 5.57 -16.09
CA GLU A 641 -23.52 5.12 -17.40
C GLU A 641 -23.89 6.31 -18.31
N ALA A 642 -24.46 7.38 -17.74
CA ALA A 642 -24.90 8.56 -18.47
C ALA A 642 -23.85 9.64 -18.75
N GLU A 643 -22.61 9.51 -18.23
CA GLU A 643 -21.59 10.55 -18.38
C GLU A 643 -21.31 10.85 -19.87
N ASN A 644 -21.41 12.13 -20.26
CA ASN A 644 -21.18 12.66 -21.62
C ASN A 644 -22.17 12.13 -22.69
N LEU A 645 -23.41 11.78 -22.31
CA LEU A 645 -24.50 11.38 -23.23
C LEU A 645 -25.52 12.49 -23.57
N ASP A 646 -25.35 13.69 -23.02
CA ASP A 646 -26.13 14.90 -23.35
C ASP A 646 -27.66 14.66 -23.28
N ILE A 647 -28.11 14.04 -22.19
CA ILE A 647 -29.52 13.74 -21.93
C ILE A 647 -30.21 15.00 -21.40
N SER A 648 -31.24 15.46 -22.12
CA SER A 648 -32.05 16.61 -21.70
C SER A 648 -33.04 16.24 -20.58
N GLU A 649 -33.57 17.24 -19.89
CA GLU A 649 -34.62 17.01 -18.89
C GLU A 649 -35.89 16.44 -19.55
N ASP A 650 -36.24 16.92 -20.75
CA ASP A 650 -37.34 16.35 -21.57
C ASP A 650 -37.09 14.87 -21.91
N ASP A 651 -35.87 14.48 -22.32
CA ASP A 651 -35.52 13.08 -22.60
C ASP A 651 -35.72 12.15 -21.39
N TYR A 652 -35.53 12.69 -20.18
CA TYR A 652 -35.57 11.92 -18.93
C TYR A 652 -36.97 11.86 -18.31
N TYR A 653 -37.68 13.00 -18.28
CA TYR A 653 -38.97 13.14 -17.61
C TYR A 653 -40.17 12.73 -18.48
N ASN A 654 -40.06 12.71 -19.82
CA ASN A 654 -41.11 12.17 -20.69
C ASN A 654 -41.16 10.62 -20.71
N LEU A 655 -40.14 9.94 -20.16
CA LEU A 655 -40.11 8.48 -19.98
C LEU A 655 -40.82 8.11 -18.67
N LYS A 656 -41.64 7.05 -18.71
CA LYS A 656 -42.65 6.77 -17.67
C LYS A 656 -42.05 6.25 -16.37
N ASP A 657 -41.02 5.45 -16.47
CA ASP A 657 -40.38 4.74 -15.37
C ASP A 657 -38.87 4.62 -15.56
N ASP A 658 -38.18 4.15 -14.52
CA ASP A 658 -36.73 4.04 -14.51
C ASP A 658 -36.21 2.93 -15.44
N LYS A 659 -37.07 1.98 -15.87
CA LYS A 659 -36.70 0.99 -16.87
C LYS A 659 -36.58 1.65 -18.25
N GLU A 660 -37.58 2.43 -18.67
CA GLU A 660 -37.52 3.20 -19.93
C GLU A 660 -36.32 4.15 -19.94
N ARG A 661 -36.02 4.81 -18.81
CA ARG A 661 -34.85 5.69 -18.66
C ARG A 661 -33.52 4.95 -18.77
N ASN A 662 -33.36 3.82 -18.09
CA ASN A 662 -32.12 3.04 -18.08
C ASN A 662 -31.86 2.37 -19.45
N GLU A 663 -32.93 1.92 -20.14
CA GLU A 663 -32.83 1.43 -21.52
C GLU A 663 -32.41 2.56 -22.49
N MET A 664 -32.92 3.78 -22.31
CA MET A 664 -32.51 4.95 -23.10
C MET A 664 -31.04 5.34 -22.86
N ILE A 665 -30.59 5.40 -21.61
CA ILE A 665 -29.19 5.67 -21.23
C ILE A 665 -28.26 4.65 -21.90
N ARG A 666 -28.54 3.35 -21.73
CA ARG A 666 -27.72 2.25 -22.28
C ARG A 666 -27.74 2.20 -23.81
N SER A 667 -28.85 2.60 -24.44
CA SER A 667 -28.94 2.77 -25.89
C SER A 667 -28.05 3.93 -26.38
N ARG A 668 -28.14 5.11 -25.74
CA ARG A 668 -27.26 6.26 -26.07
C ARG A 668 -25.79 5.95 -25.84
N TYR A 669 -25.45 5.18 -24.80
CA TYR A 669 -24.08 4.71 -24.57
C TYR A 669 -23.62 3.79 -25.71
N SER A 670 -24.43 2.78 -26.06
CA SER A 670 -24.12 1.81 -27.12
C SER A 670 -23.91 2.47 -28.49
N GLN A 671 -24.55 3.62 -28.75
CA GLN A 671 -24.35 4.42 -29.96
C GLN A 671 -22.98 5.14 -30.02
N LYS A 672 -22.25 5.26 -28.91
CA LYS A 672 -20.87 5.81 -28.88
C LYS A 672 -19.81 4.77 -29.27
N LYS A 673 -20.17 3.48 -29.36
CA LYS A 673 -19.25 2.35 -29.59
C LYS A 673 -18.25 2.62 -30.72
N GLY A 674 -16.96 2.56 -30.37
CA GLY A 674 -15.85 2.78 -31.30
C GLY A 674 -15.35 4.22 -31.38
N ASN A 675 -16.04 5.20 -30.76
CA ASN A 675 -15.56 6.56 -30.63
C ASN A 675 -14.48 6.64 -29.52
N LYS A 676 -13.25 6.26 -29.87
CA LYS A 676 -12.12 6.23 -28.93
C LYS A 676 -11.86 7.57 -28.26
N GLU A 677 -12.05 8.70 -28.93
CA GLU A 677 -11.86 10.02 -28.33
C GLU A 677 -12.87 10.27 -27.19
N TRP A 678 -14.14 9.96 -27.42
CA TRP A 678 -15.20 10.07 -26.41
C TRP A 678 -14.97 9.12 -25.22
N HIS A 679 -14.63 7.85 -25.48
CA HIS A 679 -14.34 6.89 -24.40
C HIS A 679 -13.06 7.27 -23.62
N ALA A 680 -12.01 7.78 -24.28
CA ALA A 680 -10.80 8.26 -23.63
C ALA A 680 -11.00 9.52 -22.77
N GLY A 681 -12.09 10.26 -22.98
CA GLY A 681 -12.50 11.43 -22.19
C GLY A 681 -13.34 11.13 -20.95
N ARG A 682 -13.65 9.84 -20.67
CA ARG A 682 -14.42 9.39 -19.50
C ARG A 682 -13.81 9.81 -18.16
N ARG A 683 -14.63 10.28 -17.22
CA ARG A 683 -14.27 10.65 -15.84
C ARG A 683 -15.29 10.15 -14.80
N CYS A 684 -16.16 9.20 -15.15
CA CYS A 684 -16.94 8.42 -14.19
C CYS A 684 -16.73 6.93 -14.46
N PHE A 685 -16.11 6.24 -13.49
CA PHE A 685 -15.75 4.81 -13.58
C PHE A 685 -16.35 3.96 -12.48
N GLN A 686 -16.53 4.52 -11.29
CA GLN A 686 -17.10 3.81 -10.14
C GLN A 686 -18.03 4.70 -9.34
N TRP A 687 -18.89 4.06 -8.55
CA TRP A 687 -19.90 4.68 -7.71
C TRP A 687 -20.02 3.92 -6.39
N ARG A 688 -20.57 4.57 -5.37
CA ARG A 688 -20.79 4.03 -4.02
C ARG A 688 -22.08 4.60 -3.45
N TYR A 689 -22.91 3.73 -2.88
CA TYR A 689 -24.20 4.07 -2.30
C TYR A 689 -24.27 3.62 -0.84
N HIS A 690 -24.62 4.54 0.07
CA HIS A 690 -24.79 4.28 1.49
C HIS A 690 -25.69 5.38 2.11
N ASN A 691 -26.65 5.02 2.97
CA ASN A 691 -27.52 5.95 3.72
C ASN A 691 -28.18 7.08 2.88
N ASN A 692 -28.65 6.75 1.67
CA ASN A 692 -29.21 7.70 0.69
C ASN A 692 -28.23 8.80 0.25
N VAL A 693 -26.93 8.49 0.27
CA VAL A 693 -25.85 9.25 -0.35
C VAL A 693 -25.24 8.40 -1.46
N CYS A 694 -25.20 8.95 -2.67
CA CYS A 694 -24.42 8.42 -3.77
C CYS A 694 -23.12 9.21 -3.92
N CYS A 695 -21.99 8.57 -4.17
CA CYS A 695 -20.74 9.25 -4.52
C CYS A 695 -20.02 8.54 -5.68
N ILE A 696 -19.53 9.31 -6.66
CA ILE A 696 -18.81 8.82 -7.85
C ILE A 696 -17.32 9.18 -7.82
N ALA A 697 -16.50 8.46 -8.60
CA ALA A 697 -15.08 8.77 -8.76
C ALA A 697 -14.57 8.78 -10.21
N ARG A 698 -13.58 9.67 -10.41
CA ARG A 698 -12.81 9.94 -11.65
C ARG A 698 -11.63 9.02 -11.83
N SER A 699 -11.36 8.21 -10.82
CA SER A 699 -10.53 7.01 -10.87
C SER A 699 -11.35 5.81 -10.42
N PHE A 700 -10.87 4.61 -10.70
CA PHE A 700 -11.41 3.36 -10.18
C PHE A 700 -10.36 2.69 -9.28
N LYS A 701 -10.84 2.14 -8.16
CA LYS A 701 -10.09 1.45 -7.10
C LYS A 701 -10.87 0.20 -6.69
N ARG A 702 -10.21 -0.85 -6.19
CA ARG A 702 -10.95 -1.96 -5.57
C ARG A 702 -11.48 -1.56 -4.19
N GLY A 703 -10.67 -0.92 -3.36
CA GLY A 703 -11.05 -0.55 -1.99
C GLY A 703 -11.14 -1.77 -1.07
N LYS A 704 -12.06 -1.77 -0.10
CA LYS A 704 -12.10 -2.77 1.00
C LYS A 704 -13.51 -3.25 1.36
N PRO A 705 -13.65 -4.45 1.99
CA PRO A 705 -14.91 -4.88 2.60
C PRO A 705 -15.37 -3.88 3.68
N ARG A 706 -16.68 -3.64 3.76
CA ARG A 706 -17.28 -2.78 4.79
C ARG A 706 -18.65 -3.29 5.22
N LYS A 707 -18.69 -3.91 6.39
CA LYS A 707 -19.91 -4.46 7.00
C LYS A 707 -20.44 -3.50 8.06
N GLU A 708 -21.71 -3.14 7.97
CA GLU A 708 -22.43 -2.37 8.99
C GLU A 708 -23.42 -3.30 9.70
N GLN A 709 -23.83 -2.94 10.93
CA GLN A 709 -24.65 -3.82 11.78
C GLN A 709 -26.10 -3.95 11.30
N LYS A 710 -26.62 -2.98 10.55
CA LYS A 710 -28.01 -2.95 10.07
C LYS A 710 -28.09 -3.19 8.54
N PRO A 711 -29.00 -4.04 8.05
CA PRO A 711 -29.15 -4.29 6.61
C PRO A 711 -29.48 -3.06 5.76
N GLU A 712 -30.17 -2.07 6.33
CA GLU A 712 -30.52 -0.81 5.67
C GLU A 712 -29.37 0.21 5.60
N GLU A 713 -28.30 -0.01 6.39
CA GLU A 713 -27.07 0.79 6.40
C GLU A 713 -25.95 0.12 5.57
N LYS A 714 -26.30 -0.81 4.68
CA LYS A 714 -25.29 -1.49 3.84
C LYS A 714 -24.65 -0.54 2.83
N TRP A 715 -23.32 -0.52 2.83
CA TRP A 715 -22.53 0.02 1.73
C TRP A 715 -22.66 -0.87 0.51
N THR A 716 -23.04 -0.28 -0.62
CA THR A 716 -22.88 -0.91 -1.93
C THR A 716 -21.86 -0.12 -2.73
N SER A 717 -20.95 -0.83 -3.39
CA SER A 717 -19.99 -0.25 -4.33
C SER A 717 -20.17 -0.88 -5.70
N GLY A 718 -20.00 -0.11 -6.76
CA GLY A 718 -20.04 -0.65 -8.12
C GLY A 718 -19.12 0.08 -9.09
N TRP A 719 -18.86 -0.60 -10.19
CA TRP A 719 -17.93 -0.19 -11.24
C TRP A 719 -18.62 -0.29 -12.58
N PHE A 720 -18.52 0.76 -13.38
CA PHE A 720 -19.06 0.76 -14.74
C PHE A 720 -18.10 -0.01 -15.66
N VAL A 721 -18.10 -1.34 -15.55
CA VAL A 721 -17.13 -2.25 -16.18
C VAL A 721 -17.02 -2.03 -17.70
N GLN A 722 -18.14 -1.80 -18.39
CA GLN A 722 -18.09 -1.44 -19.81
C GLN A 722 -17.35 -0.10 -20.04
N GLY A 723 -17.67 0.94 -19.26
CA GLY A 723 -16.97 2.22 -19.35
C GLY A 723 -15.49 2.18 -18.95
N ILE A 724 -15.10 1.27 -18.06
CA ILE A 724 -13.69 0.97 -17.75
C ILE A 724 -13.03 0.31 -18.96
N ASN A 725 -13.60 -0.76 -19.50
CA ASN A 725 -13.02 -1.50 -20.63
C ASN A 725 -12.94 -0.65 -21.91
N ASP A 726 -14.01 0.05 -22.28
CA ASP A 726 -14.01 0.94 -23.46
C ASP A 726 -13.01 2.10 -23.29
N TRP A 727 -12.75 2.57 -22.06
CA TRP A 727 -11.70 3.56 -21.78
C TRP A 727 -10.30 2.96 -21.88
N ILE A 728 -10.07 1.74 -21.37
CA ILE A 728 -8.79 1.02 -21.52
C ILE A 728 -8.47 0.80 -23.01
N ASP A 729 -9.43 0.30 -23.80
CA ASP A 729 -9.29 0.10 -25.24
C ASP A 729 -9.07 1.41 -26.01
N ALA A 730 -9.59 2.53 -25.47
CA ALA A 730 -9.36 3.86 -26.02
C ALA A 730 -7.98 4.44 -25.66
N LYS A 731 -7.42 4.16 -24.48
CA LYS A 731 -6.03 4.51 -24.12
C LYS A 731 -5.00 3.63 -24.81
N GLY A 732 -5.29 2.33 -24.94
CA GLY A 732 -4.41 1.33 -25.54
C GLY A 732 -3.06 1.18 -24.82
N ASP A 733 -2.05 0.75 -25.59
CA ASP A 733 -0.65 0.78 -25.14
C ASP A 733 -0.09 2.20 -25.14
N CYS A 734 0.59 2.55 -24.05
CA CYS A 734 1.27 3.83 -23.89
C CYS A 734 2.70 3.66 -23.38
N THR A 735 3.60 4.53 -23.86
CA THR A 735 4.99 4.63 -23.42
C THR A 735 5.06 5.02 -21.93
N PRO A 736 6.07 4.52 -21.18
CA PRO A 736 6.29 4.93 -19.79
C PRO A 736 6.47 6.44 -19.65
N LYS A 737 5.52 7.09 -18.97
CA LYS A 737 5.57 8.51 -18.63
C LYS A 737 6.42 8.71 -17.38
N TRP A 738 7.69 9.03 -17.58
CA TRP A 738 8.59 9.44 -16.51
C TRP A 738 8.36 10.91 -16.15
N LYS A 739 8.39 11.23 -14.85
CA LYS A 739 8.57 12.61 -14.36
C LYS A 739 10.08 12.86 -14.15
N ASP A 740 10.53 14.07 -14.42
CA ASP A 740 11.93 14.51 -14.33
C ASP A 740 12.24 15.17 -12.97
#